data_AF-A0A5B8MRU9-F1
#
_entry.id   AF-A0A5B8MRU9-F1
#
_cell.length_a   1.000
_cell.length_b   1.000
_cell.length_c   1.000
_cell.angle_alpha   90.00
_cell.angle_beta   90.00
_cell.angle_gamma   90.00
#
_symmetry.space_group_name_H-M   'P 1'
#
loop_
_entity.id
_entity.type
_entity.pdbx_description
1 polymer ?
#
loop_
_entity_poly.entity_id
_entity_poly.type
_entity_poly.pdbx_seq_one_letter_code
_entity_poly.pdbx_strand_id
1 'polypeptide(L)'
;MSSPGSATTSEDSMSKPQQVFRSRRQSSIQASPLPLAHVHLRPVLNLSPSFLTNVSKSCVYDDTHKQLLVVADNKLLFWNLPEIGVAHSGGLGARRGEGDKISSPAPGSPKAADFASMDSVVSPQVCFLSQGPVITARFSPDRKLLAVQRSETEIEFVNQQDGSQFWQKCKSSSKLGLGPEVKLLGFFWCSDMAKFDIVFVTTAGLELHKLLDSRKGLQLKDAKKHPIRWYKYTADTRLIIIATGDDCTRLLGYQFAPQGLIKLPRFDIDLQNEGKSKGKQALTSDSIHPIALYGKLFCCHINPLAERVVLYRLYKDAIIKQFSYPTYSPHMGISIVDNLLLVHHMNSGLVMIFDIMTNNMQPFVSPLPVLCKGSAAASSNYAAAGRLQSPANTMSLSPSTRSESLLSVMASQEEENDGGEDKTNPFKRGNKAVCVTMSNFLLAMDVGNEMVWMIELDLNAIAMSCPNRLHTISFLHRRVESKHPRWNPKKMIIGTVKTMVQENESIPILKQAFDIICYVIASSPGSNLSERAASQKVPSPAKLASNNGGIDLQQLHEQIFESLFEDQAVEPALLFRAMETFYLCSSSFRLKLPPCFFELMIDMLIAMRKFEVLTQYLSGHFFEDSKDLARKLESLSADYPHMSQYALDMYFRMKEYDECCAVLFKHGRLIDALKMLKDYHLSSIAPTAFLDAAEAVQDPMVYASVYRFCKEFVPGFRAKPTMNMNM
;
A
#
# COMPACT_ATOMS: atom_id res chain seq x y z
N MET A 1 6.20 -0.75 -86.90
CA MET A 1 6.28 -0.59 -85.44
C MET A 1 4.87 -0.32 -84.94
N SER A 2 3.97 -1.30 -85.09
CA SER A 2 3.67 -2.38 -84.12
C SER A 2 2.68 -1.91 -83.04
N SER A 3 1.40 -2.07 -83.37
CA SER A 3 0.29 -2.47 -82.50
C SER A 3 0.66 -3.71 -81.62
N PRO A 4 -0.21 -4.27 -80.75
CA PRO A 4 -1.55 -3.86 -80.34
C PRO A 4 -1.85 -4.00 -78.82
N GLY A 5 -3.03 -3.52 -78.42
CA GLY A 5 -3.79 -4.09 -77.31
C GLY A 5 -4.80 -5.15 -77.80
N SER A 6 -5.10 -6.11 -76.93
CA SER A 6 -6.10 -7.21 -76.93
C SER A 6 -5.38 -8.45 -76.34
N ALA A 7 -5.98 -9.31 -75.51
CA ALA A 7 -7.26 -9.99 -75.71
C ALA A 7 -7.67 -10.69 -74.36
N THR A 8 -8.97 -10.69 -73.99
CA THR A 8 -9.91 -11.85 -73.96
C THR A 8 -9.78 -12.73 -72.71
N THR A 9 -10.79 -12.93 -71.84
CA THR A 9 -12.06 -13.73 -71.88
C THR A 9 -12.06 -14.50 -70.53
N SER A 10 -13.12 -14.88 -69.80
CA SER A 10 -14.53 -15.22 -70.09
C SER A 10 -15.27 -15.50 -68.75
N GLU A 11 -16.61 -15.51 -68.81
CA GLU A 11 -17.58 -16.30 -68.00
C GLU A 11 -17.89 -15.86 -66.54
N ASP A 12 -19.11 -15.36 -66.29
CA ASP A 12 -20.33 -16.10 -65.82
C ASP A 12 -20.22 -16.53 -64.33
N SER A 13 -21.21 -16.43 -63.45
CA SER A 13 -22.61 -16.04 -63.51
C SER A 13 -23.14 -15.91 -62.06
N MET A 14 -24.26 -15.20 -61.95
CA MET A 14 -25.21 -14.97 -60.86
C MET A 14 -25.18 -15.79 -59.54
N SER A 15 -25.51 -15.02 -58.49
CA SER A 15 -26.49 -15.31 -57.42
C SER A 15 -25.98 -15.69 -56.02
N LYS A 16 -26.22 -14.80 -55.05
CA LYS A 16 -26.76 -15.17 -53.73
C LYS A 16 -27.46 -13.97 -53.07
N PRO A 17 -28.57 -14.22 -52.34
CA PRO A 17 -29.57 -13.21 -52.00
C PRO A 17 -29.25 -12.45 -50.69
N GLN A 18 -29.84 -11.25 -50.60
CA GLN A 18 -29.89 -10.42 -49.40
C GLN A 18 -30.56 -11.17 -48.23
N GLN A 19 -29.93 -11.15 -47.06
CA GLN A 19 -30.63 -11.17 -45.78
C GLN A 19 -30.16 -10.04 -44.88
N VAL A 20 -31.16 -9.34 -44.37
CA VAL A 20 -31.15 -8.09 -43.62
C VAL A 20 -30.55 -8.30 -42.23
N PHE A 21 -29.44 -7.64 -41.91
CA PHE A 21 -28.98 -7.45 -40.53
C PHE A 21 -29.37 -6.05 -40.05
N ARG A 22 -30.38 -6.00 -39.17
CA ARG A 22 -30.75 -4.79 -38.42
C ARG A 22 -29.61 -4.45 -37.44
N SER A 23 -28.94 -3.33 -37.70
CA SER A 23 -27.96 -2.73 -36.79
C SER A 23 -28.63 -2.27 -35.50
N ARG A 24 -28.31 -2.93 -34.39
CA ARG A 24 -28.69 -2.52 -33.04
C ARG A 24 -27.62 -1.52 -32.56
N ARG A 25 -27.87 -0.22 -32.74
CA ARG A 25 -27.07 0.85 -32.12
C ARG A 25 -27.18 0.70 -30.59
N GLN A 26 -26.15 0.13 -29.96
CA GLN A 26 -25.89 0.32 -28.54
C GLN A 26 -25.18 1.66 -28.39
N SER A 27 -25.89 2.65 -27.85
CA SER A 27 -25.29 3.88 -27.34
C SER A 27 -24.58 3.54 -26.03
N SER A 28 -23.28 3.24 -26.09
CA SER A 28 -22.43 3.27 -24.91
C SER A 28 -22.17 4.74 -24.56
N ILE A 29 -22.70 5.17 -23.41
CA ILE A 29 -22.25 6.40 -22.77
C ILE A 29 -20.82 6.11 -22.32
N GLN A 30 -19.85 6.52 -23.14
CA GLN A 30 -18.44 6.48 -22.79
C GLN A 30 -18.23 7.59 -21.76
N ALA A 31 -18.28 7.23 -20.46
CA ALA A 31 -17.83 8.13 -19.41
C ALA A 31 -16.40 8.56 -19.76
N SER A 32 -16.15 9.86 -19.85
CA SER A 32 -14.81 10.40 -20.02
C SER A 32 -13.91 9.81 -18.94
N PRO A 33 -12.67 9.38 -19.26
CA PRO A 33 -11.74 8.92 -18.24
C PRO A 33 -11.55 10.06 -17.23
N LEU A 34 -11.74 9.75 -15.94
CA LEU A 34 -11.48 10.69 -14.86
C LEU A 34 -10.05 11.25 -15.02
N PRO A 35 -9.84 12.55 -14.76
CA PRO A 35 -8.50 13.12 -14.84
C PRO A 35 -7.54 12.36 -13.91
N LEU A 36 -6.33 12.12 -14.38
CA LEU A 36 -5.28 11.47 -13.59
C LEU A 36 -4.97 12.35 -12.37
N ALA A 37 -5.06 11.78 -11.17
CA ALA A 37 -4.64 12.46 -9.95
C ALA A 37 -4.03 11.47 -8.97
N HIS A 38 -2.95 11.89 -8.30
CA HIS A 38 -2.26 11.07 -7.31
C HIS A 38 -2.97 11.08 -5.96
N VAL A 39 -3.76 12.12 -5.69
CA VAL A 39 -4.43 12.35 -4.41
C VAL A 39 -5.90 12.67 -4.65
N HIS A 40 -6.76 11.90 -3.99
CA HIS A 40 -8.20 12.14 -3.95
C HIS A 40 -8.62 12.57 -2.55
N LEU A 41 -9.48 13.58 -2.47
CA LEU A 41 -10.14 13.97 -1.23
C LEU A 41 -11.50 13.30 -1.17
N ARG A 42 -11.68 12.44 -0.16
CA ARG A 42 -12.97 11.82 0.16
C ARG A 42 -13.62 12.61 1.29
N PRO A 43 -14.85 13.11 1.14
CA PRO A 43 -15.56 13.77 2.23
C PRO A 43 -15.87 12.74 3.33
N VAL A 44 -15.62 13.13 4.59
CA VAL A 44 -15.85 12.27 5.77
C VAL A 44 -16.84 12.91 6.73
N LEU A 45 -16.80 14.23 6.86
CA LEU A 45 -17.67 14.97 7.76
C LEU A 45 -18.14 16.25 7.08
N ASN A 46 -19.43 16.55 7.24
CA ASN A 46 -20.00 17.85 6.93
C ASN A 46 -20.42 18.52 8.23
N LEU A 47 -19.69 19.55 8.64
CA LEU A 47 -20.11 20.44 9.72
C LEU A 47 -21.07 21.44 9.04
N SER A 48 -22.32 21.53 9.50
CA SER A 48 -23.32 22.41 8.87
C SER A 48 -22.81 23.86 8.84
N PRO A 49 -23.03 24.66 7.78
CA PRO A 49 -22.54 26.05 7.67
C PRO A 49 -23.07 27.01 8.77
N SER A 50 -24.18 26.64 9.42
CA SER A 50 -24.75 27.35 10.57
C SER A 50 -24.12 26.94 11.92
N PHE A 51 -23.29 25.90 11.92
CA PHE A 51 -22.72 25.32 13.12
C PHE A 51 -21.51 26.13 13.59
N LEU A 52 -20.48 26.40 12.78
CA LEU A 52 -19.29 27.11 13.28
C LEU A 52 -19.39 28.65 13.28
N THR A 53 -20.41 29.24 12.63
CA THR A 53 -20.63 30.70 12.67
C THR A 53 -21.00 31.22 14.07
N ASN A 54 -21.55 30.35 14.95
CA ASN A 54 -21.82 30.63 16.36
C ASN A 54 -20.82 30.00 17.34
N VAL A 55 -19.81 29.28 16.86
CA VAL A 55 -18.89 28.52 17.70
C VAL A 55 -17.67 29.36 18.02
N SER A 56 -17.48 29.65 19.30
CA SER A 56 -16.27 30.28 19.82
C SER A 56 -15.04 29.39 19.64
N LYS A 57 -14.40 29.49 18.47
CA LYS A 57 -12.95 29.58 18.27
C LYS A 57 -12.01 28.42 18.70
N SER A 58 -12.44 27.19 18.96
CA SER A 58 -11.47 26.08 19.09
C SER A 58 -11.94 24.73 18.52
N CYS A 59 -11.34 24.35 17.39
CA CYS A 59 -11.32 22.97 16.91
C CYS A 59 -9.98 22.34 17.29
N VAL A 60 -10.00 21.18 17.92
CA VAL A 60 -8.80 20.44 18.34
C VAL A 60 -8.92 19.03 17.78
N TYR A 61 -7.93 18.60 17.02
CA TYR A 61 -7.81 17.19 16.70
C TYR A 61 -7.13 16.48 17.87
N ASP A 62 -7.75 15.41 18.32
CA ASP A 62 -7.24 14.57 19.36
C ASP A 62 -6.58 13.35 18.73
N ASP A 63 -5.26 13.45 18.54
CA ASP A 63 -4.42 12.37 18.01
C ASP A 63 -4.61 11.06 18.79
N THR A 64 -4.86 11.12 20.11
CA THR A 64 -4.91 9.92 20.96
C THR A 64 -6.10 9.03 20.62
N HIS A 65 -7.22 9.64 20.24
CA HIS A 65 -8.48 8.97 19.93
C HIS A 65 -8.87 9.07 18.46
N LYS A 66 -8.04 9.74 17.63
CA LYS A 66 -8.29 10.05 16.21
C LYS A 66 -9.68 10.66 15.98
N GLN A 67 -9.98 11.71 16.76
CA GLN A 67 -11.27 12.36 16.75
C GLN A 67 -11.13 13.87 16.59
N LEU A 68 -12.14 14.49 15.99
CA LEU A 68 -12.26 15.95 15.94
C LEU A 68 -13.08 16.42 17.14
N LEU A 69 -12.52 17.31 17.95
CA LEU A 69 -13.19 17.97 19.07
C LEU A 69 -13.51 19.41 18.67
N VAL A 70 -14.75 19.85 18.87
CA VAL A 70 -15.19 21.22 18.63
C VAL A 70 -15.88 21.72 19.89
N VAL A 71 -15.39 22.82 20.43
CA VAL A 71 -15.95 23.46 21.63
C VAL A 71 -16.96 24.51 21.20
N ALA A 72 -18.24 24.28 21.51
CA ALA A 72 -19.36 25.18 21.22
C ALA A 72 -20.03 25.60 22.54
N ASP A 73 -19.76 26.83 23.00
CA ASP A 73 -20.22 27.34 24.29
C ASP A 73 -19.88 26.39 25.46
N ASN A 74 -20.91 25.84 26.12
CA ASN A 74 -20.80 24.86 27.21
C ASN A 74 -20.96 23.40 26.71
N LYS A 75 -20.78 23.14 25.41
CA LYS A 75 -20.86 21.79 24.83
C LYS A 75 -19.56 21.46 24.11
N LEU A 76 -19.05 20.26 24.36
CA LEU A 76 -17.98 19.66 23.57
C LEU A 76 -18.60 18.70 22.58
N LEU A 77 -18.50 19.01 21.30
CA LEU A 77 -18.87 18.10 20.23
C LEU A 77 -17.67 17.31 19.77
N PHE A 78 -17.87 16.02 19.50
CA PHE A 78 -16.79 15.21 18.97
C PHE A 78 -17.25 14.17 17.96
N TRP A 79 -16.37 13.91 16.99
CA TRP A 79 -16.58 12.96 15.90
C TRP A 79 -15.41 11.99 15.86
N ASN A 80 -15.71 10.69 15.97
CA ASN A 80 -14.72 9.65 15.71
C ASN A 80 -14.46 9.60 14.19
N LEU A 81 -13.22 9.83 13.76
CA LEU A 81 -12.88 9.77 12.34
C LEU A 81 -12.53 8.32 11.96
N PRO A 82 -12.95 7.85 10.77
CA PRO A 82 -12.69 6.49 10.32
C PRO A 82 -11.19 6.25 10.10
N GLU A 83 -10.66 5.15 10.63
CA GLU A 83 -9.27 4.77 10.34
C GLU A 83 -9.10 4.24 8.91
N ILE A 84 -7.94 4.51 8.31
CA ILE A 84 -7.50 3.86 7.07
C ILE A 84 -7.38 2.35 7.35
N GLY A 85 -8.33 1.57 6.84
CA GLY A 85 -8.28 0.10 6.88
C GLY A 85 -9.56 -0.60 7.33
N VAL A 86 -10.55 0.09 7.91
CA VAL A 86 -11.80 -0.55 8.36
C VAL A 86 -13.02 0.18 7.82
N ALA A 87 -13.42 -0.14 6.58
CA ALA A 87 -14.83 -0.09 6.26
C ALA A 87 -15.53 -1.13 7.15
N HIS A 88 -16.49 -0.69 7.97
CA HIS A 88 -17.30 -1.55 8.81
C HIS A 88 -17.93 -2.65 7.95
N SER A 89 -17.62 -3.91 8.24
CA SER A 89 -18.58 -4.98 7.99
C SER A 89 -19.76 -4.72 8.92
N GLY A 90 -20.84 -4.18 8.38
CA GLY A 90 -22.12 -4.03 9.07
C GLY A 90 -22.66 -5.41 9.45
N GLY A 91 -22.16 -5.96 10.55
CA GLY A 91 -22.74 -7.09 11.25
C GLY A 91 -23.93 -6.60 12.06
N LEU A 92 -25.07 -6.38 11.40
CA LEU A 92 -26.35 -6.36 12.09
C LEU A 92 -26.73 -7.83 12.34
N GLY A 93 -26.66 -8.22 13.61
CA GLY A 93 -27.18 -9.51 14.07
C GLY A 93 -28.67 -9.62 13.77
N ALA A 94 -29.00 -10.29 12.67
CA ALA A 94 -30.35 -10.76 12.40
C ALA A 94 -30.53 -12.13 13.08
N ARG A 95 -31.43 -12.15 14.06
CA ARG A 95 -31.93 -13.37 14.69
C ARG A 95 -32.41 -14.37 13.63
N ARG A 96 -31.99 -15.62 13.78
CA ARG A 96 -32.50 -16.79 13.05
C ARG A 96 -34.03 -16.86 13.18
N GLY A 97 -34.71 -16.87 12.04
CA GLY A 97 -36.07 -17.39 11.86
C GLY A 97 -36.03 -18.37 10.69
N GLU A 98 -36.57 -19.57 10.93
CA GLU A 98 -36.59 -20.71 10.01
C GLU A 98 -37.39 -20.46 8.72
N GLY A 99 -36.94 -21.10 7.64
CA GLY A 99 -37.77 -21.50 6.50
C GLY A 99 -37.86 -20.50 5.35
N ASP A 100 -36.95 -20.59 4.37
CA ASP A 100 -37.35 -20.94 3.00
C ASP A 100 -36.16 -21.16 2.04
N LYS A 101 -36.46 -21.90 0.97
CA LYS A 101 -35.58 -22.60 0.02
C LYS A 101 -34.50 -21.75 -0.68
N ILE A 102 -33.31 -22.33 -0.79
CA ILE A 102 -32.13 -21.81 -1.52
C ILE A 102 -32.23 -22.16 -3.01
N SER A 103 -32.17 -21.15 -3.88
CA SER A 103 -31.77 -21.28 -5.28
C SER A 103 -30.50 -20.45 -5.52
N SER A 104 -29.42 -21.11 -5.95
CA SER A 104 -28.11 -20.54 -6.26
C SER A 104 -28.11 -19.74 -7.58
N PRO A 105 -27.47 -18.56 -7.66
CA PRO A 105 -27.11 -17.96 -8.94
C PRO A 105 -25.61 -18.17 -9.29
N ALA A 106 -25.35 -18.43 -10.57
CA ALA A 106 -24.07 -18.68 -11.22
C ALA A 106 -23.16 -17.42 -11.30
N PRO A 107 -21.84 -17.59 -11.57
CA PRO A 107 -20.85 -16.51 -11.47
C PRO A 107 -20.79 -15.70 -12.78
N GLY A 108 -20.87 -14.37 -12.68
CA GLY A 108 -20.67 -13.48 -13.82
C GLY A 108 -21.19 -12.07 -13.59
N SER A 109 -20.29 -11.08 -13.72
CA SER A 109 -20.46 -9.62 -13.61
C SER A 109 -20.41 -9.02 -12.18
N PRO A 110 -19.49 -8.07 -11.91
CA PRO A 110 -19.54 -7.27 -10.69
C PRO A 110 -20.68 -6.26 -10.82
N LYS A 111 -21.77 -6.49 -10.07
CA LYS A 111 -22.86 -5.51 -9.95
C LYS A 111 -22.37 -4.29 -9.18
N ALA A 112 -22.71 -3.12 -9.69
CA ALA A 112 -22.49 -1.80 -9.10
C ALA A 112 -23.35 -1.61 -7.83
N ALA A 113 -22.97 -2.30 -6.75
CA ALA A 113 -23.64 -2.23 -5.46
C ALA A 113 -22.63 -2.28 -4.31
N ASP A 114 -21.65 -1.36 -4.32
CA ASP A 114 -20.83 -1.01 -3.15
C ASP A 114 -20.83 0.52 -2.88
N PHE A 115 -21.66 1.29 -3.59
CA PHE A 115 -21.93 2.68 -3.24
C PHE A 115 -22.98 2.71 -2.12
N ALA A 116 -22.51 2.50 -0.88
CA ALA A 116 -23.30 2.84 0.29
C ALA A 116 -23.70 4.33 0.21
N SER A 117 -24.99 4.56 0.41
CA SER A 117 -25.69 5.84 0.44
C SER A 117 -24.95 6.92 1.23
N MET A 118 -24.74 8.06 0.58
CA MET A 118 -24.05 9.24 1.09
C MET A 118 -24.99 10.12 1.96
N ASP A 119 -25.69 9.53 2.93
CA ASP A 119 -26.61 10.26 3.84
C ASP A 119 -26.31 10.06 5.33
N SER A 120 -25.31 9.27 5.71
CA SER A 120 -24.93 9.20 7.14
C SER A 120 -23.99 10.35 7.49
N VAL A 121 -24.54 11.55 7.67
CA VAL A 121 -23.88 12.57 8.52
C VAL A 121 -23.60 11.87 9.85
N VAL A 122 -22.33 11.60 10.16
CA VAL A 122 -21.97 11.05 11.47
C VAL A 122 -22.36 12.11 12.49
N SER A 123 -23.44 11.85 13.24
CA SER A 123 -23.92 12.80 14.24
C SER A 123 -22.85 12.98 15.31
N PRO A 124 -22.54 14.23 15.71
CA PRO A 124 -21.60 14.47 16.80
C PRO A 124 -22.06 13.79 18.06
N GLN A 125 -21.11 13.21 18.80
CA GLN A 125 -21.32 12.92 20.20
C GLN A 125 -21.21 14.24 20.98
N VAL A 126 -22.09 14.43 21.97
CA VAL A 126 -22.18 15.67 22.75
C VAL A 126 -21.79 15.37 24.19
N CYS A 127 -20.81 16.09 24.71
CA CYS A 127 -20.51 16.14 26.14
C CYS A 127 -20.86 17.53 26.68
N PHE A 128 -21.66 17.59 27.74
CA PHE A 128 -22.01 18.86 28.39
C PHE A 128 -20.91 19.26 29.36
N LEU A 129 -20.43 20.49 29.22
CA LEU A 129 -19.40 21.07 30.08
C LEU A 129 -20.06 21.92 31.17
N SER A 130 -19.37 22.04 32.32
CA SER A 130 -19.76 23.04 33.33
C SER A 130 -19.62 24.45 32.75
N GLN A 131 -20.35 25.42 33.32
CA GLN A 131 -20.35 26.79 32.82
C GLN A 131 -18.96 27.43 32.95
N GLY A 132 -18.53 28.14 31.91
CA GLY A 132 -17.29 28.93 31.93
C GLY A 132 -16.51 28.85 30.61
N PRO A 133 -15.49 29.70 30.43
CA PRO A 133 -14.67 29.71 29.22
C PRO A 133 -13.95 28.37 29.04
N VAL A 134 -13.78 27.94 27.79
CA VAL A 134 -13.06 26.71 27.43
C VAL A 134 -12.01 27.08 26.39
N ILE A 135 -10.75 26.88 26.75
CA ILE A 135 -9.60 27.13 25.86
C ILE A 135 -9.31 25.88 25.02
N THR A 136 -9.25 24.72 25.68
CA THR A 136 -9.03 23.43 25.03
C THR A 136 -9.56 22.31 25.92
N ALA A 137 -9.93 21.17 25.32
CA ALA A 137 -10.39 20.00 26.03
C ALA A 137 -9.80 18.73 25.41
N ARG A 138 -9.47 17.72 26.23
CA ARG A 138 -8.94 16.43 25.77
C ARG A 138 -9.38 15.29 26.68
N PHE A 139 -9.80 14.18 26.08
CA PHE A 139 -10.14 12.95 26.81
C PHE A 139 -8.87 12.23 27.28
N SER A 140 -8.96 11.56 28.42
CA SER A 140 -7.94 10.62 28.87
C SER A 140 -7.83 9.43 27.90
N PRO A 141 -6.69 8.71 27.85
CA PRO A 141 -6.52 7.58 26.94
C PRO A 141 -7.56 6.46 27.12
N ASP A 142 -8.16 6.33 28.30
CA ASP A 142 -9.23 5.37 28.59
C ASP A 142 -10.64 5.98 28.49
N ARG A 143 -10.75 7.25 28.07
CA ARG A 143 -11.99 8.05 27.92
C ARG A 143 -12.81 8.25 29.20
N LYS A 144 -12.27 7.90 30.38
CA LYS A 144 -13.00 8.06 31.65
C LYS A 144 -12.97 9.48 32.18
N LEU A 145 -11.91 10.24 31.88
CA LEU A 145 -11.77 11.62 32.30
C LEU A 145 -11.76 12.55 31.09
N LEU A 146 -12.44 13.67 31.21
CA LEU A 146 -12.31 14.80 30.31
C LEU A 146 -11.57 15.92 31.04
N ALA A 147 -10.40 16.31 30.52
CA ALA A 147 -9.69 17.47 31.00
C ALA A 147 -10.06 18.70 30.16
N VAL A 148 -10.39 19.80 30.81
CA VAL A 148 -10.85 21.05 30.20
C VAL A 148 -10.03 22.20 30.75
N GLN A 149 -9.25 22.85 29.89
CA GLN A 149 -8.53 24.07 30.27
C GLN A 149 -9.50 25.25 30.30
N ARG A 150 -9.76 25.77 31.49
CA ARG A 150 -10.68 26.88 31.72
C ARG A 150 -10.00 28.24 31.68
N SER A 151 -8.75 28.31 32.12
CA SER A 151 -7.97 29.54 32.14
C SER A 151 -6.49 29.28 31.81
N GLU A 152 -5.70 30.35 31.75
CA GLU A 152 -4.24 30.27 31.65
C GLU A 152 -3.58 29.74 32.95
N THR A 153 -4.35 29.29 33.95
CA THR A 153 -3.79 28.81 35.23
C THR A 153 -4.40 27.51 35.73
N GLU A 154 -5.56 27.09 35.21
CA GLU A 154 -6.30 25.96 35.76
C GLU A 154 -6.90 25.03 34.70
N ILE A 155 -6.96 23.76 35.07
CA ILE A 155 -7.60 22.69 34.29
C ILE A 155 -8.64 22.03 35.19
N GLU A 156 -9.85 21.92 34.68
CA GLU A 156 -10.93 21.13 35.26
C GLU A 156 -10.86 19.70 34.74
N PHE A 157 -11.08 18.73 35.61
CA PHE A 157 -11.21 17.31 35.26
C PHE A 157 -12.61 16.84 35.58
N VAL A 158 -13.29 16.29 34.58
CA VAL A 158 -14.66 15.79 34.68
C VAL A 158 -14.66 14.29 34.44
N ASN A 159 -15.07 13.51 35.44
CA ASN A 159 -15.27 12.07 35.28
C ASN A 159 -16.58 11.79 34.52
N GLN A 160 -16.45 11.09 33.40
CA GLN A 160 -17.56 10.78 32.50
C GLN A 160 -18.51 9.72 33.05
N GLN A 161 -18.09 8.93 34.04
CA GLN A 161 -18.92 7.86 34.62
C GLN A 161 -19.79 8.33 35.77
N ASP A 162 -19.20 9.08 36.73
CA ASP A 162 -19.90 9.53 37.95
C ASP A 162 -20.23 11.03 37.94
N GLY A 163 -19.79 11.77 36.92
CA GLY A 163 -20.00 13.22 36.79
C GLY A 163 -19.17 14.06 37.77
N SER A 164 -18.30 13.44 38.58
CA SER A 164 -17.52 14.18 39.58
C SER A 164 -16.45 15.06 38.94
N GLN A 165 -16.19 16.21 39.57
CA GLN A 165 -15.31 17.25 39.05
C GLN A 165 -14.25 17.63 40.07
N PHE A 166 -13.03 17.90 39.60
CA PHE A 166 -11.99 18.54 40.41
C PHE A 166 -11.15 19.49 39.56
N TRP A 167 -10.58 20.52 40.19
CA TRP A 167 -9.76 21.52 39.53
C TRP A 167 -8.31 21.39 39.96
N GLN A 168 -7.40 21.45 38.99
CA GLN A 168 -5.97 21.53 39.24
C GLN A 168 -5.44 22.89 38.77
N LYS A 169 -4.92 23.67 39.72
CA LYS A 169 -4.17 24.90 39.42
C LYS A 169 -2.70 24.59 39.21
N CYS A 170 -2.08 25.30 38.26
CA CYS A 170 -0.64 25.29 38.07
C CYS A 170 0.04 25.98 39.25
N LYS A 171 1.21 25.49 39.67
CA LYS A 171 1.93 26.12 40.78
C LYS A 171 2.54 27.45 40.31
N SER A 172 1.96 28.57 40.72
CA SER A 172 2.61 29.87 40.56
C SER A 172 3.96 29.83 41.28
N SER A 173 5.03 30.12 40.54
CA SER A 173 6.40 30.04 41.07
C SER A 173 6.74 31.18 42.05
N SER A 174 5.86 32.18 42.23
CA SER A 174 6.12 33.30 43.13
C SER A 174 5.38 33.15 44.47
N LYS A 175 6.07 32.59 45.47
CA LYS A 175 5.63 32.66 46.89
C LYS A 175 5.59 34.10 47.45
N LEU A 176 6.06 35.09 46.68
CA LEU A 176 6.24 36.49 47.11
C LEU A 176 5.76 37.53 46.08
N GLY A 177 5.03 37.14 45.01
CA GLY A 177 4.50 38.09 44.01
C GLY A 177 5.52 38.84 43.13
N LEU A 178 6.83 38.64 43.33
CA LEU A 178 7.92 39.38 42.69
C LEU A 178 8.53 38.68 41.44
N GLY A 179 7.89 37.65 40.91
CA GLY A 179 8.37 36.87 39.75
C GLY A 179 7.40 36.91 38.57
N PRO A 180 7.86 36.64 37.34
CA PRO A 180 6.98 36.56 36.17
C PRO A 180 5.92 35.49 36.38
N GLU A 181 4.67 35.83 36.05
CA GLU A 181 3.53 34.93 36.20
C GLU A 181 3.71 33.68 35.33
N VAL A 182 3.52 32.51 35.94
CA VAL A 182 3.60 31.22 35.24
C VAL A 182 2.25 30.94 34.61
N LYS A 183 2.21 30.94 33.28
CA LYS A 183 0.99 30.70 32.49
C LYS A 183 1.01 29.30 31.92
N LEU A 184 -0.15 28.66 31.91
CA LEU A 184 -0.42 27.38 31.28
C LEU A 184 -0.64 27.59 29.77
N LEU A 185 0.26 27.05 28.97
CA LEU A 185 0.16 27.05 27.51
C LEU A 185 -0.73 25.91 27.00
N GLY A 186 -0.83 24.83 27.77
CA GLY A 186 -1.75 23.72 27.52
C GLY A 186 -1.30 22.43 28.20
N PHE A 187 -1.94 21.31 27.85
CA PHE A 187 -1.67 20.02 28.47
C PHE A 187 -1.91 18.87 27.49
N PHE A 188 -1.31 17.71 27.74
CA PHE A 188 -1.59 16.50 26.99
C PHE A 188 -1.47 15.25 27.87
N TRP A 189 -2.23 14.23 27.50
CA TRP A 189 -2.18 12.92 28.15
C TRP A 189 -1.02 12.09 27.58
N CYS A 190 -0.43 11.26 28.44
CA CYS A 190 0.60 10.31 28.07
C CYS A 190 0.06 8.89 28.28
N SER A 191 -0.11 8.15 27.19
CA SER A 191 -0.47 6.73 27.26
C SER A 191 0.75 5.87 27.61
N ASP A 192 0.51 4.74 28.28
CA ASP A 192 1.50 3.69 28.56
C ASP A 192 2.73 4.12 29.40
N MET A 193 2.57 5.13 30.24
CA MET A 193 3.62 5.63 31.13
C MET A 193 3.37 5.22 32.58
N ALA A 194 4.32 4.51 33.19
CA ALA A 194 4.15 4.05 34.58
C ALA A 194 4.24 5.18 35.63
N LYS A 195 4.99 6.25 35.33
CA LYS A 195 5.41 7.27 36.31
C LYS A 195 4.48 8.49 36.38
N PHE A 196 3.84 8.87 35.29
CA PHE A 196 2.98 10.05 35.17
C PHE A 196 2.00 9.82 34.02
N ASP A 197 0.81 10.42 34.12
CA ASP A 197 -0.30 10.19 33.18
C ASP A 197 -0.59 11.44 32.33
N ILE A 198 -0.31 12.63 32.88
CA ILE A 198 -0.61 13.91 32.24
C ILE A 198 0.53 14.89 32.41
N VAL A 199 0.79 15.68 31.37
CA VAL A 199 1.84 16.71 31.34
C VAL A 199 1.21 18.07 31.12
N PHE A 200 1.54 19.01 32.00
CA PHE A 200 1.19 20.42 31.83
C PHE A 200 2.37 21.17 31.23
N VAL A 201 2.10 21.99 30.23
CA VAL A 201 3.08 22.83 29.55
C VAL A 201 2.87 24.26 30.01
N THR A 202 3.82 24.78 30.77
CA THR A 202 3.77 26.15 31.31
C THR A 202 4.88 27.01 30.72
N THR A 203 4.77 28.33 30.83
CA THR A 203 5.83 29.27 30.42
C THR A 203 7.14 29.04 31.17
N ALA A 204 7.12 28.41 32.35
CA ALA A 204 8.29 28.09 33.16
C ALA A 204 8.87 26.68 32.89
N GLY A 205 8.16 25.82 32.17
CA GLY A 205 8.59 24.44 31.92
C GLY A 205 7.47 23.41 31.84
N LEU A 206 7.85 22.14 31.89
CA LEU A 206 6.94 20.99 31.91
C LEU A 206 6.68 20.51 33.34
N GLU A 207 5.43 20.29 33.70
CA GLU A 207 5.03 19.68 34.96
C GLU A 207 4.40 18.30 34.71
N LEU A 208 4.99 17.25 35.28
CA LEU A 208 4.59 15.86 35.06
C LEU A 208 3.76 15.36 36.25
N HIS A 209 2.50 15.05 36.00
CA HIS A 209 1.52 14.70 37.02
C HIS A 209 1.03 13.26 36.88
N LYS A 210 0.79 12.61 38.02
CA LYS A 210 0.16 11.29 38.11
C LYS A 210 -1.24 11.44 38.71
N LEU A 211 -2.21 10.74 38.13
CA LEU A 211 -3.57 10.65 38.64
C LEU A 211 -3.60 9.78 39.90
N LEU A 212 -4.29 10.27 40.94
CA LEU A 212 -4.50 9.54 42.19
C LEU A 212 -5.94 9.05 42.28
N ASP A 213 -6.14 7.73 42.23
CA ASP A 213 -7.46 7.11 42.38
C ASP A 213 -8.11 7.43 43.74
N SER A 214 -7.30 7.54 44.80
CA SER A 214 -7.78 7.71 46.18
C SER A 214 -8.18 9.14 46.55
N ARG A 215 -7.74 10.16 45.80
CA ARG A 215 -7.93 11.58 46.14
C ARG A 215 -8.74 12.39 45.13
N LYS A 216 -9.18 11.79 44.02
CA LYS A 216 -9.77 12.51 42.87
C LYS A 216 -8.94 13.77 42.53
N GLY A 217 -7.64 13.59 42.31
CA GLY A 217 -6.70 14.69 42.14
C GLY A 217 -5.37 14.28 41.52
N LEU A 218 -4.50 15.26 41.25
CA LEU A 218 -3.21 15.05 40.61
C LEU A 218 -2.05 15.19 41.60
N GLN A 219 -1.04 14.32 41.48
CA GLN A 219 0.23 14.43 42.19
C GLN A 219 1.34 14.83 41.22
N LEU A 220 1.99 15.96 41.48
CA LEU A 220 3.20 16.34 40.76
C LEU A 220 4.32 15.35 41.09
N LYS A 221 4.88 14.69 40.06
CA LYS A 221 5.96 13.71 40.18
C LYS A 221 7.31 14.29 39.82
N ASP A 222 7.37 15.12 38.78
CA ASP A 222 8.61 15.69 38.26
C ASP A 222 8.29 17.02 37.55
N ALA A 223 9.27 17.92 37.45
CA ALA A 223 9.14 19.18 36.74
C ALA A 223 10.43 19.53 36.00
N LYS A 224 10.33 19.84 34.70
CA LYS A 224 11.45 20.25 33.86
C LYS A 224 11.39 21.75 33.63
N LYS A 225 12.28 22.49 34.28
CA LYS A 225 12.30 23.96 34.26
C LYS A 225 13.09 24.48 33.05
N HIS A 226 12.40 25.17 32.16
CA HIS A 226 12.98 25.94 31.07
C HIS A 226 11.90 26.87 30.47
N PRO A 227 12.27 28.08 30.02
CA PRO A 227 11.30 29.00 29.44
C PRO A 227 10.67 28.39 28.18
N ILE A 228 9.35 28.43 28.07
CA ILE A 228 8.60 27.94 26.91
C ILE A 228 7.82 29.10 26.29
N ARG A 229 7.99 29.32 24.98
CA ARG A 229 7.19 30.28 24.21
C ARG A 229 5.97 29.61 23.55
N TRP A 230 6.20 28.48 22.90
CA TRP A 230 5.17 27.61 22.35
C TRP A 230 5.66 26.16 22.33
N TYR A 231 4.74 25.22 22.14
CA TYR A 231 5.04 23.80 22.02
C TYR A 231 4.18 23.15 20.94
N LYS A 232 4.65 22.03 20.39
CA LYS A 232 3.83 21.06 19.65
C LYS A 232 4.07 19.67 20.18
N TYR A 233 2.97 18.96 20.46
CA TYR A 233 2.97 17.57 20.86
C TYR A 233 2.10 16.78 19.88
N THR A 234 2.54 15.58 19.54
CA THR A 234 1.76 14.64 18.72
C THR A 234 1.78 13.26 19.37
N ALA A 235 0.60 12.67 19.57
CA ALA A 235 0.48 11.37 20.24
C ALA A 235 1.08 10.24 19.39
N ASP A 236 0.95 10.32 18.06
CA ASP A 236 1.51 9.34 17.11
C ASP A 236 3.03 9.18 17.26
N THR A 237 3.75 10.29 17.48
CA THR A 237 5.20 10.30 17.64
C THR A 237 5.64 10.21 19.10
N ARG A 238 4.71 10.40 20.03
CA ARG A 238 4.96 10.58 21.47
C ARG A 238 6.07 11.60 21.74
N LEU A 239 6.12 12.65 20.93
CA LEU A 239 7.17 13.65 20.95
C LEU A 239 6.57 15.03 21.24
N ILE A 240 7.19 15.77 22.16
CA ILE A 240 6.98 17.20 22.30
C ILE A 240 8.20 17.95 21.76
N ILE A 241 7.96 18.99 20.96
CA ILE A 241 8.95 19.99 20.55
C ILE A 241 8.56 21.32 21.18
N ILE A 242 9.53 22.00 21.75
CA ILE A 242 9.37 23.20 22.58
C ILE A 242 10.28 24.28 22.04
N ALA A 243 9.73 25.47 21.77
CA ALA A 243 10.52 26.62 21.37
C ALA A 243 10.88 27.50 22.55
N THR A 244 12.12 27.96 22.53
CA THR A 244 12.74 28.77 23.58
C THR A 244 13.48 29.97 22.97
N GLY A 245 13.73 31.01 23.78
CA GLY A 245 14.34 32.25 23.32
C GLY A 245 13.33 33.25 22.73
N ASP A 246 13.81 34.44 22.38
CA ASP A 246 12.93 35.53 21.91
C ASP A 246 12.55 35.37 20.43
N ASP A 247 13.46 34.88 19.60
CA ASP A 247 13.19 34.60 18.18
C ASP A 247 12.56 33.21 17.96
N CYS A 248 12.35 32.43 19.02
CA CYS A 248 11.78 31.07 19.02
C CYS A 248 12.54 30.03 18.15
N THR A 249 13.76 30.34 17.70
CA THR A 249 14.56 29.46 16.82
C THR A 249 15.24 28.31 17.54
N ARG A 250 15.39 28.39 18.87
CA ARG A 250 16.01 27.35 19.68
C ARG A 250 14.98 26.32 20.11
N LEU A 251 15.09 25.11 19.58
CA LEU A 251 14.16 24.02 19.84
C LEU A 251 14.75 22.99 20.82
N LEU A 252 13.89 22.48 21.68
CA LEU A 252 14.17 21.37 22.59
C LEU A 252 13.06 20.33 22.48
N GLY A 253 13.45 19.05 22.35
CA GLY A 253 12.50 17.96 22.29
C GLY A 253 12.53 17.04 23.51
N TYR A 254 11.39 16.46 23.87
CA TYR A 254 11.32 15.28 24.74
C TYR A 254 10.49 14.18 24.10
N GLN A 255 10.99 12.95 24.15
CA GLN A 255 10.27 11.76 23.72
C GLN A 255 9.73 11.01 24.94
N PHE A 256 8.45 10.69 24.90
CA PHE A 256 7.73 9.93 25.92
C PHE A 256 7.72 8.46 25.52
N ALA A 257 8.71 7.72 26.02
CA ALA A 257 8.84 6.29 25.77
C ALA A 257 8.43 5.49 27.02
N PRO A 258 7.94 4.25 26.91
CA PRO A 258 7.51 3.45 28.07
C PRO A 258 8.57 3.31 29.18
N GLN A 259 9.85 3.28 28.80
CA GLN A 259 11.00 3.23 29.70
C GLN A 259 11.24 4.54 30.49
N GLY A 260 10.62 5.65 30.06
CA GLY A 260 10.75 6.96 30.70
C GLY A 260 10.89 8.11 29.70
N LEU A 261 11.07 9.30 30.24
CA LEU A 261 11.24 10.54 29.47
C LEU A 261 12.67 10.62 28.91
N ILE A 262 12.80 10.68 27.59
CA ILE A 262 14.09 10.86 26.90
C ILE A 262 14.19 12.32 26.46
N LYS A 263 15.19 13.04 26.98
CA LYS A 263 15.51 14.40 26.54
C LYS A 263 16.36 14.34 25.27
N LEU A 264 15.93 15.03 24.23
CA LEU A 264 16.70 15.15 22.99
C LEU A 264 17.69 16.31 23.07
N PRO A 265 18.74 16.33 22.22
CA PRO A 265 19.64 17.46 22.10
C PRO A 265 18.87 18.74 21.73
N ARG A 266 19.38 19.89 22.16
CA ARG A 266 18.87 21.18 21.68
C ARG A 266 19.45 21.44 20.29
N PHE A 267 18.66 22.07 19.43
CA PHE A 267 19.10 22.45 18.11
C PHE A 267 18.43 23.77 17.70
N ASP A 268 19.14 24.53 16.89
CA ASP A 268 18.67 25.82 16.41
C ASP A 268 18.24 25.68 14.94
N ILE A 269 17.17 26.38 14.58
CA ILE A 269 16.70 26.47 13.20
C ILE A 269 17.25 27.74 12.58
N ASP A 270 18.02 27.56 11.51
CA ASP A 270 18.49 28.67 10.69
C ASP A 270 17.33 29.24 9.87
N LEU A 271 16.91 30.45 10.23
CA LEU A 271 15.94 31.25 9.48
C LEU A 271 16.58 32.07 8.34
N GLN A 272 17.90 31.96 8.14
CA GLN A 272 18.60 32.80 7.17
C GLN A 272 18.27 32.41 5.72
N ASN A 273 17.91 33.42 4.94
CA ASN A 273 18.03 33.41 3.48
C ASN A 273 19.50 33.64 3.09
N GLU A 274 20.01 32.85 2.15
CA GLU A 274 21.18 33.25 1.36
C GLU A 274 20.79 34.45 0.49
N GLY A 275 20.86 35.65 1.08
CA GLY A 275 20.66 36.92 0.39
C GLY A 275 19.22 37.43 0.32
N LYS A 276 18.72 38.07 1.40
CA LYS A 276 17.95 39.35 1.41
C LYS A 276 17.32 39.63 2.79
N SER A 277 17.45 40.89 3.21
CA SER A 277 16.92 41.63 4.38
C SER A 277 16.64 40.91 5.72
N LYS A 278 17.28 41.43 6.79
CA LYS A 278 17.04 41.11 8.20
C LYS A 278 15.67 41.63 8.70
N GLY A 279 14.59 40.91 8.43
CA GLY A 279 13.39 40.99 9.27
C GLY A 279 13.56 40.08 10.48
N LYS A 280 13.40 40.58 11.71
CA LYS A 280 13.27 39.73 12.92
C LYS A 280 11.92 39.02 12.87
N GLN A 281 11.82 37.92 12.14
CA GLN A 281 10.63 37.08 12.13
C GLN A 281 10.84 35.92 13.11
N ALA A 282 9.96 35.80 14.10
CA ALA A 282 10.01 34.70 15.06
C ALA A 282 9.44 33.42 14.45
N LEU A 283 10.02 32.28 14.80
CA LEU A 283 9.54 30.96 14.39
C LEU A 283 8.18 30.68 15.08
N THR A 284 7.13 30.39 14.29
CA THR A 284 5.80 30.05 14.81
C THR A 284 5.64 28.56 15.05
N SER A 285 4.65 28.15 15.85
CA SER A 285 4.35 26.73 16.05
C SER A 285 3.94 26.03 14.75
N ASP A 286 3.28 26.76 13.84
CA ASP A 286 2.70 26.20 12.61
C ASP A 286 3.74 25.83 11.57
N SER A 287 4.97 26.34 11.65
CA SER A 287 6.05 25.95 10.74
C SER A 287 6.72 24.64 11.16
N ILE A 288 6.53 24.17 12.39
CA ILE A 288 7.19 22.98 12.94
C ILE A 288 6.18 21.85 13.13
N HIS A 289 6.57 20.64 12.74
CA HIS A 289 5.75 19.45 12.85
C HIS A 289 6.59 18.25 13.30
N PRO A 290 6.34 17.68 14.49
CA PRO A 290 6.94 16.41 14.87
C PRO A 290 6.28 15.27 14.11
N ILE A 291 7.06 14.52 13.34
CA ILE A 291 6.53 13.51 12.42
C ILE A 291 7.27 12.17 12.52
N ALA A 292 6.60 11.08 12.14
CA ALA A 292 7.20 9.76 11.99
C ALA A 292 7.07 9.28 10.54
N LEU A 293 8.18 8.86 9.94
CA LEU A 293 8.23 8.29 8.60
C LEU A 293 9.07 7.01 8.64
N TYR A 294 8.50 5.87 8.24
CA TYR A 294 9.17 4.56 8.24
C TYR A 294 9.83 4.20 9.58
N GLY A 295 9.11 4.47 10.68
CA GLY A 295 9.55 4.23 12.05
C GLY A 295 10.71 5.13 12.52
N LYS A 296 11.07 6.17 11.77
CA LYS A 296 12.08 7.17 12.16
C LYS A 296 11.38 8.48 12.53
N LEU A 297 11.85 9.13 13.60
CA LEU A 297 11.32 10.40 14.08
C LEU A 297 12.03 11.58 13.42
N PHE A 298 11.26 12.56 12.98
CA PHE A 298 11.75 13.80 12.40
C PHE A 298 11.05 15.01 13.00
N CYS A 299 11.77 16.13 13.07
CA CYS A 299 11.19 17.46 13.14
C CYS A 299 11.13 18.01 11.71
N CYS A 300 9.91 18.17 11.18
CA CYS A 300 9.66 18.77 9.88
C CYS A 300 9.49 20.28 10.05
N HIS A 301 10.34 21.04 9.35
CA HIS A 301 10.30 22.50 9.32
C HIS A 301 9.85 22.97 7.93
N ILE A 302 8.72 23.67 7.89
CA ILE A 302 8.24 24.40 6.73
C ILE A 302 8.90 25.77 6.78
N ASN A 303 9.71 26.10 5.77
CA ASN A 303 10.29 27.42 5.60
C ASN A 303 9.63 28.11 4.39
N PRO A 304 8.59 28.94 4.60
CA PRO A 304 7.92 29.67 3.53
C PRO A 304 8.84 30.60 2.77
N LEU A 305 9.81 31.22 3.45
CA LEU A 305 10.71 32.22 2.85
C LEU A 305 11.73 31.59 1.91
N ALA A 306 12.24 30.41 2.27
CA ALA A 306 13.14 29.64 1.42
C ALA A 306 12.41 28.76 0.40
N GLU A 307 11.08 28.66 0.50
CA GLU A 307 10.25 27.70 -0.25
C GLU A 307 10.80 26.27 -0.15
N ARG A 308 11.08 25.83 1.10
CA ARG A 308 11.58 24.48 1.37
C ARG A 308 10.90 23.85 2.57
N VAL A 309 10.84 22.53 2.52
CA VAL A 309 10.54 21.68 3.68
C VAL A 309 11.81 20.93 4.09
N VAL A 310 12.24 21.12 5.34
CA VAL A 310 13.48 20.54 5.87
C VAL A 310 13.13 19.51 6.94
N LEU A 311 13.70 18.31 6.82
CA LEU A 311 13.53 17.24 7.80
C LEU A 311 14.80 17.06 8.64
N TYR A 312 14.67 17.35 9.94
CA TYR A 312 15.70 17.09 10.94
C TYR A 312 15.43 15.75 11.60
N ARG A 313 16.30 14.77 11.37
CA ARG A 313 16.21 13.46 12.01
C ARG A 313 16.61 13.56 13.48
N LEU A 314 15.76 13.03 14.33
CA LEU A 314 15.90 13.08 15.78
C LEU A 314 16.47 11.76 16.30
N TYR A 315 17.66 11.82 16.91
CA TYR A 315 18.22 10.73 17.70
C TYR A 315 18.36 11.17 19.16
N LYS A 316 18.58 10.19 20.03
CA LYS A 316 18.82 10.43 21.46
C LYS A 316 20.01 11.37 21.70
N ASP A 317 21.09 11.20 20.93
CA ASP A 317 22.37 11.89 21.18
C ASP A 317 22.71 12.94 20.12
N ALA A 318 22.00 12.97 18.99
CA ALA A 318 22.25 13.91 17.90
C ALA A 318 20.98 14.28 17.12
N ILE A 319 20.98 15.46 16.51
CA ILE A 319 19.93 15.89 15.59
C ILE A 319 20.60 16.24 14.26
N ILE A 320 20.13 15.64 13.17
CA ILE A 320 20.78 15.72 11.86
C ILE A 320 19.80 16.25 10.83
N LYS A 321 20.13 17.36 10.16
CA LYS A 321 19.40 17.83 8.97
C LYS A 321 19.61 16.80 7.85
N GLN A 322 18.61 15.98 7.57
CA GLN A 322 18.75 14.84 6.66
C GLN A 322 18.19 15.13 5.27
N PHE A 323 17.03 15.78 5.18
CA PHE A 323 16.38 16.08 3.90
C PHE A 323 16.01 17.55 3.79
N SER A 324 16.01 18.08 2.56
CA SER A 324 15.66 19.46 2.25
C SER A 324 14.98 19.50 0.89
N TYR A 325 13.65 19.49 0.90
CA TYR A 325 12.81 19.42 -0.30
C TYR A 325 12.43 20.82 -0.78
N PRO A 326 12.62 21.13 -2.06
CA PRO A 326 12.10 22.38 -2.64
C PRO A 326 10.58 22.29 -2.76
N THR A 327 9.89 23.38 -2.44
CA THR A 327 8.42 23.43 -2.48
C THR A 327 7.84 24.47 -3.43
N TYR A 328 8.62 25.40 -3.97
CA TYR A 328 8.18 26.33 -5.04
C TYR A 328 6.89 27.12 -4.72
N SER A 329 6.53 27.24 -3.45
CA SER A 329 5.35 27.97 -2.97
C SER A 329 5.52 28.34 -1.50
N PRO A 330 5.20 29.58 -1.10
CA PRO A 330 5.26 30.01 0.29
C PRO A 330 4.03 29.58 1.11
N HIS A 331 2.89 29.34 0.47
CA HIS A 331 1.64 28.95 1.14
C HIS A 331 1.45 27.44 1.03
N MET A 332 1.98 26.71 2.01
CA MET A 332 2.01 25.27 2.00
C MET A 332 1.45 24.64 3.28
N GLY A 333 0.72 23.54 3.10
CA GLY A 333 0.36 22.60 4.15
C GLY A 333 1.12 21.28 3.98
N ILE A 334 1.24 20.47 5.03
CA ILE A 334 1.89 19.16 4.94
C ILE A 334 1.01 18.06 5.49
N SER A 335 0.95 16.90 4.86
CA SER A 335 0.23 15.74 5.40
C SER A 335 1.12 14.52 5.35
N ILE A 336 0.84 13.55 6.22
CA ILE A 336 1.52 12.26 6.21
C ILE A 336 0.49 11.19 5.96
N VAL A 337 0.70 10.43 4.88
CA VAL A 337 -0.17 9.35 4.46
C VAL A 337 0.69 8.17 4.03
N ASP A 338 0.48 7.01 4.65
CA ASP A 338 1.22 5.78 4.33
C ASP A 338 2.75 5.95 4.27
N ASN A 339 3.32 6.62 5.28
CA ASN A 339 4.75 6.97 5.36
C ASN A 339 5.28 7.87 4.22
N LEU A 340 4.40 8.52 3.47
CA LEU A 340 4.76 9.54 2.50
C LEU A 340 4.53 10.93 3.07
N LEU A 341 5.42 11.85 2.73
CA LEU A 341 5.26 13.27 3.03
C LEU A 341 4.58 13.94 1.83
N LEU A 342 3.38 14.47 2.05
CA LEU A 342 2.63 15.24 1.06
C LEU A 342 2.80 16.72 1.38
N VAL A 343 3.15 17.51 0.38
CA VAL A 343 3.21 18.98 0.48
C VAL A 343 2.12 19.55 -0.41
N HIS A 344 1.17 20.25 0.20
CA HIS A 344 0.01 20.83 -0.44
C HIS A 344 0.25 22.30 -0.75
N HIS A 345 0.16 22.69 -2.02
CA HIS A 345 0.25 24.09 -2.41
C HIS A 345 -1.13 24.70 -2.33
N MET A 346 -1.36 25.53 -1.32
CA MET A 346 -2.70 26.04 -1.03
C MET A 346 -3.22 26.94 -2.16
N ASN A 347 -2.33 27.68 -2.83
CA ASN A 347 -2.75 28.61 -3.88
C ASN A 347 -3.03 27.92 -5.23
N SER A 348 -2.24 26.90 -5.59
CA SER A 348 -2.35 26.21 -6.89
C SER A 348 -3.14 24.91 -6.84
N GLY A 349 -3.44 24.37 -5.65
CA GLY A 349 -4.12 23.09 -5.48
C GLY A 349 -3.28 21.87 -5.90
N LEU A 350 -1.96 22.05 -6.11
CA LEU A 350 -1.03 20.99 -6.44
C LEU A 350 -0.56 20.26 -5.18
N VAL A 351 -0.30 18.95 -5.32
CA VAL A 351 0.36 18.17 -4.26
C VAL A 351 1.66 17.57 -4.78
N MET A 352 2.72 17.77 -4.00
CA MET A 352 3.99 17.08 -4.19
C MET A 352 4.10 15.92 -3.20
N ILE A 353 4.56 14.77 -3.68
CA ILE A 353 4.72 13.55 -2.88
C ILE A 353 6.20 13.26 -2.72
N PHE A 354 6.68 13.14 -1.49
CA PHE A 354 8.07 12.79 -1.18
C PHE A 354 8.15 11.44 -0.45
N ASP A 355 8.94 10.52 -1.01
CA ASP A 355 9.28 9.25 -0.38
C ASP A 355 10.74 9.27 0.09
N ILE A 356 10.96 9.39 1.41
CA ILE A 356 12.31 9.47 2.00
C ILE A 356 13.15 8.20 1.76
N MET A 357 12.53 7.08 1.39
CA MET A 357 13.26 5.83 1.09
C MET A 357 13.93 5.83 -0.28
N THR A 358 13.55 6.76 -1.16
CA THR A 358 14.24 6.95 -2.46
C THR A 358 15.56 7.67 -2.31
N ASN A 359 15.78 8.36 -1.18
CA ASN A 359 16.93 9.24 -0.92
C ASN A 359 17.17 10.28 -2.05
N ASN A 360 16.11 10.65 -2.77
CA ASN A 360 16.12 11.72 -3.76
C ASN A 360 15.55 12.99 -3.12
N MET A 361 16.07 14.16 -3.54
CA MET A 361 15.60 15.48 -3.11
C MET A 361 14.49 16.04 -4.01
N GLN A 362 14.10 15.31 -5.05
CA GLN A 362 12.97 15.64 -5.91
C GLN A 362 11.68 14.92 -5.47
N PRO A 363 10.50 15.44 -5.86
CA PRO A 363 9.24 14.71 -5.72
C PRO A 363 9.33 13.32 -6.36
N PHE A 364 8.63 12.35 -5.78
CA PHE A 364 8.60 10.97 -6.26
C PHE A 364 7.99 10.85 -7.66
N VAL A 365 6.98 11.68 -7.94
CA VAL A 365 6.26 11.79 -9.20
C VAL A 365 5.95 13.25 -9.48
N SER A 366 5.68 13.57 -10.76
CA SER A 366 5.29 14.92 -11.18
C SER A 366 4.07 15.42 -10.40
N PRO A 367 4.08 16.63 -9.82
CA PRO A 367 2.95 17.12 -9.02
C PRO A 367 1.68 17.24 -9.86
N LEU A 368 0.57 16.68 -9.36
CA LEU A 368 -0.75 16.79 -9.99
C LEU A 368 -1.75 17.54 -9.08
N PRO A 369 -2.79 18.16 -9.65
CA PRO A 369 -3.88 18.76 -8.88
C PRO A 369 -4.61 17.72 -8.01
N VAL A 370 -5.08 18.16 -6.85
CA VAL A 370 -5.92 17.34 -5.97
C VAL A 370 -7.35 17.26 -6.53
N LEU A 371 -7.90 16.05 -6.63
CA LEU A 371 -9.29 15.87 -7.03
C LEU A 371 -10.20 15.67 -5.82
N CYS A 372 -11.31 16.40 -5.81
CA CYS A 372 -12.39 16.16 -4.85
C CYS A 372 -13.36 15.14 -5.43
N LYS A 373 -13.62 14.04 -4.72
CA LYS A 373 -14.72 13.12 -5.08
C LYS A 373 -16.03 13.78 -4.67
N GLY A 374 -16.63 14.55 -5.58
CA GLY A 374 -17.91 15.22 -5.38
C GLY A 374 -19.11 14.29 -5.57
N SER A 375 -20.07 14.41 -4.65
CA SER A 375 -21.41 13.82 -4.71
C SER A 375 -22.08 14.03 -6.07
N ALA A 376 -22.58 12.96 -6.70
CA ALA A 376 -23.39 13.02 -7.92
C ALA A 376 -24.82 13.58 -7.70
N ALA A 377 -25.03 14.40 -6.66
CA ALA A 377 -26.32 14.97 -6.29
C ALA A 377 -26.29 16.50 -6.36
N ALA A 378 -25.92 17.06 -7.51
CA ALA A 378 -26.18 18.46 -7.84
C ALA A 378 -26.16 18.67 -9.36
N SER A 379 -26.90 17.84 -10.11
CA SER A 379 -27.13 18.04 -11.55
C SER A 379 -28.49 17.49 -11.95
N SER A 380 -29.53 17.90 -11.25
CA SER A 380 -30.92 17.66 -11.66
C SER A 380 -31.75 18.86 -11.24
N ASN A 381 -31.57 20.00 -11.89
CA ASN A 381 -32.54 21.10 -11.86
C ASN A 381 -32.25 22.13 -12.97
N TYR A 382 -32.06 21.69 -14.22
CA TYR A 382 -32.25 22.53 -15.41
C TYR A 382 -32.68 21.66 -16.59
N ALA A 383 -33.92 21.19 -16.54
CA ALA A 383 -34.59 20.60 -17.70
C ALA A 383 -36.08 20.96 -17.67
N ALA A 384 -36.37 22.26 -17.81
CA ALA A 384 -37.73 22.74 -18.12
C ALA A 384 -37.68 24.15 -18.71
N ALA A 385 -37.30 24.28 -19.98
CA ALA A 385 -37.79 25.32 -20.90
C ALA A 385 -37.33 24.96 -22.31
N GLY A 386 -38.26 24.44 -23.11
CA GLY A 386 -38.01 24.10 -24.50
C GLY A 386 -38.23 25.26 -25.46
N ARG A 387 -37.69 25.04 -26.66
CA ARG A 387 -38.16 25.42 -28.02
C ARG A 387 -37.52 26.62 -28.75
N LEU A 388 -36.99 26.25 -29.95
CA LEU A 388 -37.00 26.92 -31.27
C LEU A 388 -36.01 28.09 -31.43
N GLN A 389 -35.19 28.26 -32.48
CA GLN A 389 -35.11 27.81 -33.89
C GLN A 389 -33.67 28.04 -34.43
N SER A 390 -33.24 27.28 -35.44
CA SER A 390 -32.12 27.55 -36.37
C SER A 390 -32.61 28.35 -37.61
N PRO A 391 -31.80 28.78 -38.64
CA PRO A 391 -30.41 28.38 -39.00
C PRO A 391 -29.48 29.44 -39.70
N ALA A 392 -28.26 28.96 -40.04
CA ALA A 392 -27.39 29.31 -41.20
C ALA A 392 -26.58 30.62 -41.24
N ASN A 393 -25.23 30.55 -41.29
CA ASN A 393 -24.44 30.54 -42.56
C ASN A 393 -22.89 30.57 -42.38
N THR A 394 -22.22 29.88 -43.33
CA THR A 394 -20.86 30.05 -43.91
C THR A 394 -19.55 29.64 -43.18
N MET A 395 -18.77 28.85 -43.92
CA MET A 395 -17.40 28.38 -43.68
C MET A 395 -16.33 29.48 -43.92
N SER A 396 -15.21 29.44 -43.18
CA SER A 396 -13.85 29.50 -43.75
C SER A 396 -12.80 28.98 -42.74
N LEU A 397 -11.72 28.40 -43.28
CA LEU A 397 -10.67 27.68 -42.57
C LEU A 397 -9.37 28.50 -42.46
N SER A 398 -8.62 28.21 -41.39
CA SER A 398 -7.16 28.35 -41.18
C SER A 398 -6.64 29.62 -40.45
N PRO A 399 -5.38 29.63 -39.95
CA PRO A 399 -5.07 29.32 -38.56
C PRO A 399 -4.29 30.45 -37.84
N SER A 400 -4.59 30.75 -36.58
CA SER A 400 -3.70 31.56 -35.76
C SER A 400 -3.74 31.14 -34.29
N THR A 401 -2.74 30.36 -33.93
CA THR A 401 -2.34 30.03 -32.57
C THR A 401 -1.76 31.29 -31.91
N ARG A 402 -2.53 31.93 -31.05
CA ARG A 402 -2.05 32.73 -29.91
C ARG A 402 -3.22 32.93 -28.94
N SER A 403 -3.48 31.93 -28.11
CA SER A 403 -4.25 32.15 -26.88
C SER A 403 -3.33 32.87 -25.92
N GLU A 404 -3.35 34.19 -25.99
CA GLU A 404 -2.87 35.05 -24.94
C GLU A 404 -3.55 34.63 -23.63
N SER A 405 -2.73 34.33 -22.62
CA SER A 405 -3.22 34.01 -21.30
C SER A 405 -3.93 35.25 -20.74
N LEU A 406 -5.18 35.10 -20.32
CA LEU A 406 -5.91 36.05 -19.47
C LEU A 406 -5.31 36.17 -18.04
N LEU A 407 -4.00 35.98 -17.90
CA LEU A 407 -3.19 36.30 -16.71
C LEU A 407 -2.33 37.55 -16.93
N SER A 408 -2.28 38.14 -18.14
CA SER A 408 -1.51 39.36 -18.40
C SER A 408 -2.30 40.67 -18.22
N VAL A 409 -3.60 40.61 -17.92
CA VAL A 409 -4.45 41.81 -17.81
C VAL A 409 -4.80 42.18 -16.35
N MET A 410 -4.49 41.33 -15.36
CA MET A 410 -4.78 41.61 -13.93
C MET A 410 -3.53 41.95 -13.09
N ALA A 411 -2.58 42.67 -13.69
CA ALA A 411 -1.60 43.47 -12.94
C ALA A 411 -2.04 44.95 -12.82
N SER A 412 -3.32 45.24 -13.11
CA SER A 412 -3.87 46.58 -13.12
C SER A 412 -5.14 46.61 -12.27
N GLN A 413 -5.01 47.21 -11.09
CA GLN A 413 -5.99 48.01 -10.34
C GLN A 413 -7.43 47.50 -10.16
N GLU A 414 -7.79 47.40 -8.87
CA GLU A 414 -9.03 47.84 -8.21
C GLU A 414 -10.41 47.42 -8.78
N GLU A 415 -11.18 46.76 -7.89
CA GLU A 415 -12.65 46.72 -7.73
C GLU A 415 -13.58 46.54 -8.96
N GLU A 416 -14.35 45.43 -8.97
CA GLU A 416 -15.84 45.40 -8.88
C GLU A 416 -16.41 44.01 -9.23
N ASN A 417 -17.55 43.70 -8.62
CA ASN A 417 -18.42 42.53 -8.79
C ASN A 417 -18.63 42.05 -10.24
N ASP A 418 -18.59 40.74 -10.50
CA ASP A 418 -19.74 39.95 -11.02
C ASP A 418 -19.43 38.44 -11.00
N GLY A 419 -20.47 37.63 -10.83
CA GLY A 419 -20.41 36.20 -10.54
C GLY A 419 -19.95 35.32 -11.71
N GLY A 420 -18.99 34.45 -11.42
CA GLY A 420 -18.64 33.30 -12.26
C GLY A 420 -18.10 32.18 -11.37
N GLU A 421 -18.93 31.16 -11.11
CA GLU A 421 -18.56 30.02 -10.26
C GLU A 421 -17.51 29.12 -10.92
N ASP A 422 -16.23 29.29 -10.58
CA ASP A 422 -15.20 28.28 -10.81
C ASP A 422 -15.22 27.27 -9.64
N LYS A 423 -15.73 26.05 -9.91
CA LYS A 423 -16.02 24.99 -8.91
C LYS A 423 -14.89 23.96 -8.72
N THR A 424 -13.68 24.21 -9.25
CA THR A 424 -12.66 23.15 -9.40
C THR A 424 -11.54 23.15 -8.37
N ASN A 425 -11.35 24.22 -7.59
CA ASN A 425 -10.29 24.29 -6.58
C ASN A 425 -10.87 24.40 -5.16
N PRO A 426 -10.74 23.35 -4.30
CA PRO A 426 -11.24 23.35 -2.93
C PRO A 426 -10.50 24.34 -2.01
N PHE A 427 -9.38 24.91 -2.45
CA PHE A 427 -8.53 25.82 -1.68
C PHE A 427 -8.70 27.30 -2.06
N LYS A 428 -9.46 27.62 -3.12
CA LYS A 428 -9.53 28.99 -3.70
C LYS A 428 -10.82 29.77 -3.42
N ARG A 429 -11.81 29.22 -2.70
CA ARG A 429 -13.00 30.02 -2.32
C ARG A 429 -12.72 30.82 -1.04
N GLY A 430 -13.27 32.04 -1.04
CA GLY A 430 -12.75 33.21 -0.34
C GLY A 430 -12.66 33.13 1.18
N ASN A 431 -11.67 33.86 1.70
CA ASN A 431 -11.42 34.16 3.12
C ASN A 431 -11.21 32.97 4.06
N LYS A 432 -9.92 32.76 4.36
CA LYS A 432 -9.38 31.94 5.46
C LYS A 432 -9.85 30.48 5.46
N ALA A 433 -9.52 29.75 4.39
CA ALA A 433 -9.40 28.30 4.47
C ALA A 433 -8.31 27.92 5.50
N VAL A 434 -8.69 27.70 6.75
CA VAL A 434 -7.78 27.16 7.77
C VAL A 434 -7.62 25.68 7.46
N CYS A 435 -6.52 25.36 6.77
CA CYS A 435 -6.18 24.01 6.39
C CYS A 435 -5.42 23.34 7.53
N VAL A 436 -6.15 22.67 8.44
CA VAL A 436 -5.52 21.89 9.51
C VAL A 436 -5.22 20.52 8.95
N THR A 437 -3.94 20.29 8.66
CA THR A 437 -3.44 19.01 8.16
C THR A 437 -3.13 18.10 9.34
N MET A 438 -4.01 17.12 9.55
CA MET A 438 -3.87 16.11 10.59
C MET A 438 -3.33 14.83 9.95
N SER A 439 -2.83 13.89 10.75
CA SER A 439 -2.39 12.57 10.27
C SER A 439 -3.49 11.92 9.41
N ASN A 440 -3.35 11.98 8.08
CA ASN A 440 -4.27 11.53 7.03
C ASN A 440 -5.55 12.35 6.72
N PHE A 441 -5.82 13.43 7.46
CA PHE A 441 -7.02 14.24 7.23
C PHE A 441 -6.66 15.68 6.85
N LEU A 442 -7.44 16.21 5.93
CA LEU A 442 -7.42 17.60 5.52
C LEU A 442 -8.70 18.24 6.01
N LEU A 443 -8.61 19.04 7.06
CA LEU A 443 -9.72 19.92 7.43
C LEU A 443 -9.69 21.13 6.50
N ALA A 444 -10.72 21.32 5.68
CA ALA A 444 -10.89 22.52 4.88
C ALA A 444 -12.10 23.29 5.42
N MET A 445 -11.86 24.43 6.07
CA MET A 445 -12.91 25.32 6.57
C MET A 445 -13.06 26.50 5.61
N ASP A 446 -13.98 26.43 4.66
CA ASP A 446 -14.37 27.59 3.84
C ASP A 446 -15.62 28.27 4.45
N VAL A 447 -15.83 29.55 4.16
CA VAL A 447 -17.06 30.30 4.51
C VAL A 447 -18.23 29.71 3.72
N GLY A 448 -18.80 28.61 4.21
CA GLY A 448 -19.99 27.96 3.65
C GLY A 448 -19.89 26.45 3.44
N ASN A 449 -18.70 25.84 3.51
CA ASN A 449 -18.52 24.40 3.41
C ASN A 449 -17.48 23.95 4.46
N GLU A 450 -17.95 23.63 5.65
CA GLU A 450 -17.10 23.18 6.76
C GLU A 450 -16.89 21.66 6.68
N MET A 451 -16.09 21.23 5.70
CA MET A 451 -15.93 19.82 5.38
C MET A 451 -14.61 19.25 5.91
N VAL A 452 -14.68 18.07 6.53
CA VAL A 452 -13.50 17.25 6.82
C VAL A 452 -13.30 16.29 5.65
N TRP A 453 -12.13 16.37 5.02
CA TRP A 453 -11.74 15.48 3.95
C TRP A 453 -10.69 14.48 4.46
N MET A 454 -10.80 13.24 4.02
CA MET A 454 -9.74 12.26 4.16
C MET A 454 -8.92 12.21 2.87
N ILE A 455 -7.61 12.17 3.04
CA ILE A 455 -6.66 12.09 1.93
C ILE A 455 -6.50 10.63 1.54
N GLU A 456 -6.85 10.29 0.29
CA GLU A 456 -6.66 8.96 -0.29
C GLU A 456 -5.59 9.03 -1.38
N LEU A 457 -4.60 8.13 -1.29
CA LEU A 457 -3.57 7.98 -2.33
C LEU A 457 -4.08 7.06 -3.45
N ASP A 458 -3.98 7.52 -4.69
CA ASP A 458 -4.18 6.67 -5.87
C ASP A 458 -2.85 6.02 -6.26
N LEU A 459 -2.60 4.84 -5.67
CA LEU A 459 -1.36 4.10 -5.93
C LEU A 459 -1.20 3.79 -7.43
N ASN A 460 -2.30 3.55 -8.16
CA ASN A 460 -2.27 3.25 -9.59
C ASN A 460 -1.84 4.47 -10.41
N ALA A 461 -2.44 5.63 -10.15
CA ALA A 461 -2.05 6.88 -10.81
C ALA A 461 -0.57 7.22 -10.53
N ILE A 462 -0.11 7.02 -9.28
CA ILE A 462 1.28 7.24 -8.89
C ILE A 462 2.21 6.27 -9.62
N ALA A 463 1.87 4.97 -9.68
CA ALA A 463 2.67 3.96 -10.38
C ALA A 463 2.79 4.26 -11.88
N MET A 464 1.69 4.65 -12.55
CA MET A 464 1.70 5.03 -13.97
C MET A 464 2.50 6.31 -14.24
N SER A 465 2.60 7.21 -13.25
CA SER A 465 3.33 8.47 -13.38
C SER A 465 4.82 8.33 -13.02
N CYS A 466 5.24 7.19 -12.48
CA CYS A 466 6.62 6.95 -12.12
C CYS A 466 7.39 6.40 -13.34
N PRO A 467 8.43 7.09 -13.82
CA PRO A 467 9.15 6.65 -15.02
C PRO A 467 10.01 5.40 -14.77
N ASN A 468 10.40 5.15 -13.51
CA ASN A 468 11.27 4.03 -13.15
C ASN A 468 10.45 2.88 -12.53
N ARG A 469 10.34 1.77 -13.27
CA ARG A 469 9.59 0.59 -12.83
C ARG A 469 10.20 -0.09 -11.59
N LEU A 470 11.53 -0.07 -11.42
CA LEU A 470 12.19 -0.61 -10.22
C LEU A 470 11.83 0.19 -8.95
N HIS A 471 11.78 1.52 -9.08
CA HIS A 471 11.32 2.40 -8.01
C HIS A 471 9.84 2.15 -7.70
N THR A 472 9.01 1.93 -8.72
CA THR A 472 7.59 1.59 -8.58
C THR A 472 7.41 0.30 -7.79
N ILE A 473 8.11 -0.78 -8.16
CA ILE A 473 8.07 -2.07 -7.45
C ILE A 473 8.47 -1.87 -5.98
N SER A 474 9.60 -1.19 -5.74
CA SER A 474 10.09 -0.92 -4.39
C SER A 474 9.10 -0.07 -3.57
N PHE A 475 8.51 0.95 -4.19
CA PHE A 475 7.50 1.83 -3.60
C PHE A 475 6.26 1.03 -3.19
N LEU A 476 5.70 0.22 -4.09
CA LEU A 476 4.49 -0.56 -3.87
C LEU A 476 4.67 -1.59 -2.74
N HIS A 477 5.84 -2.23 -2.62
CA HIS A 477 6.12 -3.15 -1.51
C HIS A 477 6.03 -2.48 -0.13
N ARG A 478 6.25 -1.16 -0.06
CA ARG A 478 6.17 -0.36 1.18
C ARG A 478 4.79 0.22 1.45
N ARG A 479 3.78 -0.01 0.61
CA ARG A 479 2.44 0.55 0.75
C ARG A 479 1.52 -0.40 1.47
N VAL A 480 0.72 0.10 2.41
CA VAL A 480 -0.29 -0.71 3.11
C VAL A 480 -1.26 -1.34 2.11
N GLU A 481 -1.59 -2.61 2.31
CA GLU A 481 -2.55 -3.30 1.44
C GLU A 481 -3.92 -2.61 1.53
N SER A 482 -4.35 -2.01 0.43
CA SER A 482 -5.67 -1.40 0.37
C SER A 482 -6.73 -2.50 0.17
N LYS A 483 -7.87 -2.37 0.85
CA LYS A 483 -9.04 -3.25 0.63
C LYS A 483 -9.70 -3.02 -0.73
N HIS A 484 -9.31 -1.97 -1.46
CA HIS A 484 -9.91 -1.64 -2.75
C HIS A 484 -9.33 -2.53 -3.86
N PRO A 485 -10.15 -3.29 -4.62
CA PRO A 485 -9.66 -4.28 -5.58
C PRO A 485 -8.71 -3.75 -6.67
N ARG A 486 -8.85 -2.46 -7.04
CA ARG A 486 -8.03 -1.80 -8.07
C ARG A 486 -6.72 -1.18 -7.54
N TRP A 487 -6.53 -1.13 -6.23
CA TRP A 487 -5.38 -0.46 -5.61
C TRP A 487 -4.55 -1.42 -4.75
N ASN A 488 -4.62 -2.72 -5.05
CA ASN A 488 -3.84 -3.72 -4.33
C ASN A 488 -2.36 -3.67 -4.80
N PRO A 489 -1.41 -3.31 -3.93
CA PRO A 489 -0.01 -3.18 -4.32
C PRO A 489 0.59 -4.47 -4.90
N LYS A 490 0.16 -5.65 -4.43
CA LYS A 490 0.69 -6.95 -4.89
C LYS A 490 0.33 -7.21 -6.35
N LYS A 491 -0.95 -7.03 -6.70
CA LYS A 491 -1.42 -7.15 -8.09
C LYS A 491 -0.73 -6.15 -9.01
N MET A 492 -0.45 -4.95 -8.52
CA MET A 492 0.27 -3.93 -9.28
C MET A 492 1.74 -4.27 -9.49
N ILE A 493 2.42 -4.85 -8.49
CA ILE A 493 3.79 -5.35 -8.62
C ILE A 493 3.83 -6.47 -9.66
N ILE A 494 2.94 -7.46 -9.54
CA ILE A 494 2.80 -8.57 -10.50
C ILE A 494 2.55 -8.03 -11.91
N GLY A 495 1.60 -7.11 -12.07
CA GLY A 495 1.29 -6.47 -13.35
C GLY A 495 2.49 -5.72 -13.91
N THR A 496 3.21 -4.95 -13.09
CA THR A 496 4.41 -4.22 -13.51
C THR A 496 5.48 -5.17 -14.04
N VAL A 497 5.79 -6.25 -13.31
CA VAL A 497 6.77 -7.25 -13.76
C VAL A 497 6.29 -7.99 -15.00
N LYS A 498 5.00 -8.36 -15.08
CA LYS A 498 4.41 -8.95 -16.29
C LYS A 498 4.61 -8.04 -17.51
N THR A 499 4.33 -6.73 -17.38
CA THR A 499 4.58 -5.77 -18.46
C THR A 499 6.06 -5.64 -18.81
N MET A 500 6.98 -5.70 -17.82
CA MET A 500 8.43 -5.67 -18.09
C MET A 500 8.89 -6.86 -18.93
N VAL A 501 8.36 -8.06 -18.65
CA VAL A 501 8.68 -9.26 -19.44
C VAL A 501 8.04 -9.18 -20.84
N GLN A 502 6.80 -8.69 -20.94
CA GLN A 502 6.09 -8.51 -22.22
C GLN A 502 6.78 -7.50 -23.14
N GLU A 503 7.26 -6.39 -22.58
CA GLU A 503 7.94 -5.33 -23.32
C GLU A 503 9.43 -5.64 -23.60
N ASN A 504 9.89 -6.85 -23.29
CA ASN A 504 11.27 -7.29 -23.50
C ASN A 504 12.31 -6.37 -22.83
N GLU A 505 12.06 -6.02 -21.57
CA GLU A 505 13.03 -5.28 -20.76
C GLU A 505 14.35 -6.06 -20.65
N SER A 506 15.47 -5.34 -20.53
CA SER A 506 16.78 -5.98 -20.49
C SER A 506 16.93 -6.92 -19.28
N ILE A 507 17.58 -8.07 -19.49
CA ILE A 507 17.82 -9.08 -18.44
C ILE A 507 18.44 -8.50 -17.16
N PRO A 508 19.42 -7.55 -17.21
CA PRO A 508 19.96 -6.94 -15.99
C PRO A 508 18.92 -6.13 -15.18
N ILE A 509 17.96 -5.49 -15.85
CA ILE A 509 16.87 -4.75 -15.18
C ILE A 509 15.86 -5.72 -14.58
N LEU A 510 15.48 -6.77 -15.33
CA LEU A 510 14.62 -7.84 -14.82
C LEU A 510 15.24 -8.52 -13.59
N LYS A 511 16.54 -8.81 -13.63
CA LYS A 511 17.29 -9.35 -12.49
C LYS A 511 17.16 -8.44 -11.27
N GLN A 512 17.32 -7.12 -11.42
CA GLN A 512 17.15 -6.17 -10.30
C GLN A 512 15.72 -6.18 -9.76
N ALA A 513 14.71 -6.25 -10.63
CA ALA A 513 13.31 -6.36 -10.21
C ALA A 513 13.06 -7.64 -9.41
N PHE A 514 13.57 -8.77 -9.89
CA PHE A 514 13.47 -10.06 -9.20
C PHE A 514 14.25 -10.09 -7.89
N ASP A 515 15.45 -9.50 -7.84
CA ASP A 515 16.24 -9.38 -6.60
C ASP A 515 15.46 -8.60 -5.53
N ILE A 516 14.77 -7.51 -5.90
CA ILE A 516 13.92 -6.74 -4.98
C ILE A 516 12.78 -7.62 -4.43
N ILE A 517 12.05 -8.32 -5.31
CA ILE A 517 10.92 -9.18 -4.92
C ILE A 517 11.40 -10.31 -4.01
N CYS A 518 12.46 -11.02 -4.41
CA CYS A 518 13.03 -12.12 -3.63
C CYS A 518 13.51 -11.61 -2.26
N TYR A 519 14.22 -10.47 -2.20
CA TYR A 519 14.66 -9.89 -0.94
C TYR A 519 13.49 -9.62 0.02
N VAL A 520 12.36 -9.10 -0.49
CA VAL A 520 11.17 -8.81 0.34
C VAL A 520 10.53 -10.09 0.86
N ILE A 521 10.35 -11.10 0.00
CA ILE A 521 9.80 -12.41 0.39
C ILE A 521 10.69 -13.05 1.46
N ALA A 522 11.99 -13.01 1.22
CA ALA A 522 13.00 -13.61 2.09
C ALA A 522 13.12 -12.87 3.44
N SER A 523 12.78 -11.57 3.50
CA SER A 523 12.82 -10.75 4.72
C SER A 523 11.49 -10.71 5.50
N SER A 524 10.45 -11.43 5.05
CA SER A 524 9.13 -11.45 5.70
C SER A 524 9.16 -12.19 7.04
N PRO A 525 8.47 -11.73 8.10
CA PRO A 525 8.45 -12.43 9.39
C PRO A 525 7.84 -13.82 9.24
N GLY A 526 8.68 -14.86 9.29
CA GLY A 526 8.32 -16.27 9.08
C GLY A 526 9.31 -17.05 8.21
N SER A 527 10.18 -16.37 7.45
CA SER A 527 11.28 -17.00 6.70
C SER A 527 12.55 -17.10 7.56
N ASN A 528 13.11 -18.31 7.65
CA ASN A 528 14.37 -18.56 8.34
C ASN A 528 15.56 -18.02 7.51
N LEU A 529 15.94 -16.77 7.69
CA LEU A 529 17.23 -16.27 7.20
C LEU A 529 18.18 -15.93 8.35
N SER A 530 19.32 -16.60 8.31
CA SER A 530 20.55 -16.24 9.01
C SER A 530 21.12 -14.95 8.39
N GLU A 531 21.64 -14.05 9.24
CA GLU A 531 22.12 -12.67 8.99
C GLU A 531 23.18 -12.49 7.87
N ARG A 532 23.49 -13.52 7.09
CA ARG A 532 24.59 -13.55 6.10
C ARG A 532 24.22 -13.07 4.70
N ALA A 533 22.94 -12.86 4.39
CA ALA A 533 22.46 -12.31 3.11
C ALA A 533 22.59 -10.78 3.00
N ALA A 534 22.94 -10.09 4.09
CA ALA A 534 23.04 -8.63 4.15
C ALA A 534 24.30 -8.03 3.47
N SER A 535 25.18 -8.86 2.90
CA SER A 535 26.47 -8.42 2.35
C SER A 535 26.50 -8.22 0.83
N GLN A 536 25.38 -8.39 0.11
CA GLN A 536 25.34 -8.10 -1.33
C GLN A 536 24.99 -6.61 -1.59
N LYS A 537 25.70 -6.00 -2.56
CA LYS A 537 25.56 -4.62 -3.07
C LYS A 537 24.20 -4.34 -3.74
N VAL A 538 23.10 -4.70 -3.10
CA VAL A 538 21.77 -4.16 -3.43
C VAL A 538 21.69 -2.79 -2.72
N PRO A 539 21.28 -1.70 -3.40
CA PRO A 539 21.16 -0.39 -2.74
C PRO A 539 20.27 -0.54 -1.51
N SER A 540 20.86 -0.36 -0.32
CA SER A 540 20.33 -0.79 0.98
C SER A 540 18.81 -0.58 1.12
N PRO A 541 17.98 -1.64 0.95
CA PRO A 541 16.53 -1.59 1.10
C PRO A 541 16.10 -1.87 2.56
N ALA A 542 16.95 -1.50 3.53
CA ALA A 542 17.02 -2.10 4.87
C ALA A 542 15.80 -1.93 5.80
N LYS A 543 14.62 -1.53 5.30
CA LYS A 543 13.35 -1.47 6.05
C LYS A 543 12.12 -1.72 5.17
N LEU A 544 12.17 -2.68 4.24
CA LEU A 544 11.01 -3.02 3.38
C LEU A 544 9.90 -3.84 4.08
N ALA A 545 10.07 -4.27 5.33
CA ALA A 545 9.03 -5.00 6.07
C ALA A 545 7.92 -4.05 6.55
N SER A 546 7.02 -3.66 5.63
CA SER A 546 5.64 -3.37 5.99
C SER A 546 4.94 -4.70 6.21
N ASN A 547 4.09 -4.79 7.24
CA ASN A 547 3.38 -5.99 7.69
C ASN A 547 2.27 -6.47 6.72
N ASN A 548 2.44 -6.23 5.41
CA ASN A 548 1.51 -6.64 4.37
C ASN A 548 1.88 -8.07 3.95
N GLY A 549 0.95 -9.01 4.08
CA GLY A 549 1.18 -10.43 3.77
C GLY A 549 1.97 -10.61 2.48
N GLY A 550 3.09 -11.32 2.55
CA GLY A 550 4.05 -11.44 1.43
C GLY A 550 3.39 -11.91 0.13
N ILE A 551 3.96 -11.50 -1.00
CA ILE A 551 3.62 -12.09 -2.30
C ILE A 551 4.14 -13.53 -2.28
N ASP A 552 3.29 -14.50 -2.64
CA ASP A 552 3.68 -15.90 -2.71
C ASP A 552 4.37 -16.22 -4.04
N LEU A 553 5.35 -17.14 -4.00
CA LEU A 553 6.09 -17.60 -5.17
C LEU A 553 5.19 -18.36 -6.15
N GLN A 554 4.21 -19.11 -5.65
CA GLN A 554 3.21 -19.76 -6.49
C GLN A 554 2.35 -18.74 -7.23
N GLN A 555 1.90 -17.69 -6.53
CA GLN A 555 1.13 -16.62 -7.15
C GLN A 555 1.93 -15.88 -8.25
N LEU A 556 3.23 -15.66 -8.03
CA LEU A 556 4.12 -15.07 -9.03
C LEU A 556 4.25 -15.96 -10.27
N HIS A 557 4.39 -17.28 -10.07
CA HIS A 557 4.44 -18.24 -11.16
C HIS A 557 3.16 -18.21 -12.01
N GLU A 558 2.00 -18.40 -11.38
CA GLU A 558 0.70 -18.47 -12.06
C GLU A 558 0.38 -17.17 -12.80
N GLN A 559 0.56 -16.01 -12.15
CA GLN A 559 0.12 -14.72 -12.69
C GLN A 559 1.12 -14.04 -13.63
N ILE A 560 2.38 -14.49 -13.66
CA ILE A 560 3.41 -13.95 -14.57
C ILE A 560 3.76 -15.01 -15.59
N PHE A 561 4.49 -16.05 -15.22
CA PHE A 561 5.13 -16.95 -16.18
C PHE A 561 4.14 -17.86 -16.89
N GLU A 562 3.26 -18.53 -16.16
CA GLU A 562 2.24 -19.43 -16.72
C GLU A 562 1.28 -18.65 -17.63
N SER A 563 0.73 -17.53 -17.12
CA SER A 563 -0.14 -16.69 -17.93
C SER A 563 0.51 -16.15 -19.21
N LEU A 564 1.80 -15.80 -19.18
CA LEU A 564 2.50 -15.31 -20.38
C LEU A 564 2.77 -16.41 -21.41
N PHE A 565 2.96 -17.64 -20.94
CA PHE A 565 3.14 -18.81 -21.79
C PHE A 565 1.81 -19.22 -22.45
N GLU A 566 0.73 -19.32 -21.67
CA GLU A 566 -0.61 -19.66 -22.18
C GLU A 566 -1.13 -18.63 -23.17
N ASP A 567 -0.97 -17.34 -22.87
CA ASP A 567 -1.39 -16.24 -23.74
C ASP A 567 -0.53 -16.12 -25.02
N GLN A 568 0.57 -16.89 -25.13
CA GLN A 568 1.60 -16.75 -26.17
C GLN A 568 2.06 -15.30 -26.38
N ALA A 569 2.06 -14.52 -25.30
CA ALA A 569 2.26 -13.07 -25.37
C ALA A 569 3.74 -12.69 -25.63
N VAL A 570 4.66 -13.62 -25.41
CA VAL A 570 6.11 -13.42 -25.45
C VAL A 570 6.80 -14.58 -26.17
N GLU A 571 7.91 -14.30 -26.85
CA GLU A 571 8.73 -15.35 -27.44
C GLU A 571 9.20 -16.37 -26.37
N PRO A 572 9.01 -17.69 -26.59
CA PRO A 572 9.39 -18.71 -25.61
C PRO A 572 10.85 -18.62 -25.14
N ALA A 573 11.78 -18.24 -26.04
CA ALA A 573 13.19 -18.09 -25.70
C ALA A 573 13.46 -16.96 -24.68
N LEU A 574 12.72 -15.85 -24.79
CA LEU A 574 12.85 -14.72 -23.89
C LEU A 574 12.23 -15.04 -22.53
N LEU A 575 11.04 -15.62 -22.53
CA LEU A 575 10.36 -16.02 -21.31
C LEU A 575 11.20 -17.05 -20.53
N PHE A 576 11.84 -17.99 -21.23
CA PHE A 576 12.74 -18.98 -20.60
C PHE A 576 13.92 -18.30 -19.91
N ARG A 577 14.55 -17.31 -20.55
CA ARG A 577 15.65 -16.52 -19.94
C ARG A 577 15.19 -15.71 -18.73
N ALA A 578 13.97 -15.17 -18.76
CA ALA A 578 13.40 -14.46 -17.62
C ALA A 578 13.16 -15.42 -16.45
N MET A 579 12.63 -16.61 -16.69
CA MET A 579 12.47 -17.67 -15.69
C MET A 579 13.81 -18.13 -15.12
N GLU A 580 14.81 -18.37 -15.97
CA GLU A 580 16.16 -18.73 -15.54
C GLU A 580 16.77 -17.64 -14.64
N THR A 581 16.60 -16.37 -15.00
CA THR A 581 17.03 -15.23 -14.18
C THR A 581 16.32 -15.21 -12.83
N PHE A 582 15.01 -15.43 -12.81
CA PHE A 582 14.22 -15.50 -11.57
C PHE A 582 14.64 -16.67 -10.67
N TYR A 583 14.95 -17.83 -11.25
CA TYR A 583 15.51 -18.99 -10.54
C TYR A 583 16.84 -18.64 -9.86
N LEU A 584 17.78 -18.02 -10.59
CA LEU A 584 19.08 -17.63 -10.03
C LEU A 584 18.94 -16.62 -8.89
N CYS A 585 18.02 -15.65 -9.02
CA CYS A 585 17.68 -14.73 -7.95
C CYS A 585 17.11 -15.49 -6.73
N SER A 586 16.10 -16.33 -6.93
CA SER A 586 15.45 -17.10 -5.86
C SER A 586 16.44 -17.97 -5.10
N SER A 587 17.31 -18.67 -5.82
CA SER A 587 18.39 -19.51 -5.26
C SER A 587 19.40 -18.68 -4.45
N SER A 588 19.76 -17.49 -4.93
CA SER A 588 20.65 -16.57 -4.20
C SER A 588 20.07 -16.14 -2.84
N PHE A 589 18.74 -16.01 -2.75
CA PHE A 589 18.02 -15.71 -1.51
C PHE A 589 17.56 -16.96 -0.73
N ARG A 590 17.95 -18.18 -1.17
CA ARG A 590 17.57 -19.47 -0.57
C ARG A 590 16.05 -19.71 -0.51
N LEU A 591 15.34 -19.17 -1.49
CA LEU A 591 13.92 -19.41 -1.67
C LEU A 591 13.72 -20.70 -2.48
N LYS A 592 12.87 -21.60 -1.98
CA LYS A 592 12.48 -22.81 -2.71
C LYS A 592 11.35 -22.49 -3.66
N LEU A 593 11.50 -22.86 -4.92
CA LEU A 593 10.46 -22.61 -5.93
C LEU A 593 9.45 -23.77 -5.98
N PRO A 594 8.17 -23.49 -6.28
CA PRO A 594 7.17 -24.53 -6.47
C PRO A 594 7.53 -25.48 -7.62
N PRO A 595 7.22 -26.79 -7.54
CA PRO A 595 7.50 -27.75 -8.61
C PRO A 595 6.92 -27.36 -9.99
N CYS A 596 5.73 -26.75 -10.00
CA CYS A 596 5.06 -26.28 -11.23
C CYS A 596 5.92 -25.27 -12.02
N PHE A 597 6.80 -24.53 -11.36
CA PHE A 597 7.74 -23.63 -12.02
C PHE A 597 8.70 -24.38 -12.95
N PHE A 598 9.25 -25.51 -12.48
CA PHE A 598 10.17 -26.33 -13.25
C PHE A 598 9.46 -27.10 -14.36
N GLU A 599 8.22 -27.54 -14.11
CA GLU A 599 7.39 -28.17 -15.14
C GLU A 599 7.17 -27.26 -16.35
N LEU A 600 6.91 -25.98 -16.12
CA LEU A 600 6.77 -24.99 -17.19
C LEU A 600 8.09 -24.77 -17.94
N MET A 601 9.22 -24.71 -17.25
CA MET A 601 10.54 -24.60 -17.91
C MET A 601 10.82 -25.78 -18.84
N ILE A 602 10.44 -27.00 -18.46
CA ILE A 602 10.57 -28.18 -19.31
C ILE A 602 9.67 -28.09 -20.54
N ASP A 603 8.39 -27.70 -20.37
CA ASP A 603 7.46 -27.52 -21.49
C ASP A 603 7.98 -26.52 -22.52
N MET A 604 8.58 -25.43 -22.04
CA MET A 604 9.19 -24.43 -22.90
C MET A 604 10.39 -24.97 -23.69
N LEU A 605 11.27 -25.76 -23.07
CA LEU A 605 12.39 -26.37 -23.77
C LEU A 605 11.94 -27.38 -24.84
N ILE A 606 10.88 -28.14 -24.56
CA ILE A 606 10.27 -29.07 -25.51
C ILE A 606 9.64 -28.30 -26.67
N ALA A 607 8.85 -27.25 -26.37
CA ALA A 607 8.24 -26.38 -27.38
C ALA A 607 9.29 -25.75 -28.29
N MET A 608 10.45 -25.37 -27.74
CA MET A 608 11.59 -24.82 -28.48
C MET A 608 12.47 -25.88 -29.15
N ARG A 609 12.18 -27.18 -28.97
CA ARG A 609 12.98 -28.33 -29.44
C ARG A 609 14.45 -28.32 -28.98
N LYS A 610 14.74 -27.78 -27.79
CA LYS A 610 16.09 -27.68 -27.21
C LYS A 610 16.39 -28.83 -26.23
N PHE A 611 16.34 -30.06 -26.72
CA PHE A 611 16.51 -31.27 -25.89
C PHE A 611 17.93 -31.45 -25.33
N GLU A 612 18.95 -30.99 -26.06
CA GLU A 612 20.33 -31.01 -25.57
C GLU A 612 20.48 -30.16 -24.30
N VAL A 613 19.88 -28.97 -24.29
CA VAL A 613 19.89 -28.05 -23.14
C VAL A 613 19.11 -28.64 -21.97
N LEU A 614 17.95 -29.27 -22.22
CA LEU A 614 17.20 -30.00 -21.19
C LEU A 614 18.06 -31.09 -20.54
N THR A 615 18.80 -31.85 -21.34
CA THR A 615 19.67 -32.94 -20.86
C THR A 615 20.83 -32.38 -20.03
N GLN A 616 21.43 -31.25 -20.44
CA GLN A 616 22.44 -30.54 -19.66
C GLN A 616 21.91 -30.10 -18.29
N TYR A 617 20.73 -29.47 -18.24
CA TYR A 617 20.12 -29.05 -16.97
C TYR A 617 19.78 -30.22 -16.04
N LEU A 618 19.26 -31.32 -16.58
CA LEU A 618 18.98 -32.54 -15.80
C LEU A 618 20.26 -33.15 -15.23
N SER A 619 21.31 -33.26 -16.05
CA SER A 619 22.61 -33.78 -15.61
C SER A 619 23.31 -32.87 -14.57
N GLY A 620 23.09 -31.56 -14.66
CA GLY A 620 23.62 -30.56 -13.74
C GLY A 620 22.82 -30.39 -12.45
N HIS A 621 21.77 -31.19 -12.23
CA HIS A 621 20.86 -31.07 -11.07
C HIS A 621 20.27 -29.66 -10.89
N PHE A 622 19.97 -28.97 -12.00
CA PHE A 622 19.39 -27.64 -11.95
C PHE A 622 17.93 -27.66 -11.46
N PHE A 623 17.16 -28.66 -11.85
CA PHE A 623 15.77 -28.81 -11.43
C PHE A 623 15.68 -29.46 -10.05
N GLU A 624 14.83 -28.92 -9.17
CA GLU A 624 14.54 -29.56 -7.89
C GLU A 624 13.76 -30.86 -8.11
N ASP A 625 14.15 -31.93 -7.39
CA ASP A 625 13.50 -33.23 -7.51
C ASP A 625 12.04 -33.15 -7.01
N SER A 626 11.09 -33.52 -7.87
CA SER A 626 9.66 -33.59 -7.55
C SER A 626 9.02 -34.81 -8.22
N LYS A 627 7.99 -35.38 -7.58
CA LYS A 627 7.20 -36.48 -8.15
C LYS A 627 6.54 -36.09 -9.47
N ASP A 628 6.01 -34.87 -9.54
CA ASP A 628 5.31 -34.39 -10.74
C ASP A 628 6.27 -34.22 -11.92
N LEU A 629 7.46 -33.68 -11.66
CA LEU A 629 8.53 -33.54 -12.64
C LEU A 629 9.02 -34.90 -13.15
N ALA A 630 9.22 -35.87 -12.26
CA ALA A 630 9.65 -37.21 -12.61
C ALA A 630 8.60 -37.95 -13.46
N ARG A 631 7.29 -37.83 -13.13
CA ARG A 631 6.20 -38.34 -13.97
C ARG A 631 6.19 -37.70 -15.36
N LYS A 632 6.49 -36.40 -15.44
CA LYS A 632 6.56 -35.67 -16.72
C LYS A 632 7.73 -36.16 -17.58
N LEU A 633 8.91 -36.33 -17.01
CA LEU A 633 10.08 -36.91 -17.69
C LEU A 633 9.81 -38.34 -18.17
N GLU A 634 9.07 -39.12 -17.38
CA GLU A 634 8.62 -40.46 -17.78
C GLU A 634 7.65 -40.40 -18.95
N SER A 635 6.70 -39.46 -18.98
CA SER A 635 5.80 -39.32 -20.13
C SER A 635 6.56 -38.95 -21.42
N LEU A 636 7.66 -38.22 -21.30
CA LEU A 636 8.54 -37.86 -22.40
C LEU A 636 9.45 -39.01 -22.85
N SER A 637 9.54 -40.10 -22.09
CA SER A 637 10.39 -41.24 -22.46
C SER A 637 9.90 -41.97 -23.71
N ALA A 638 8.62 -41.82 -24.05
CA ALA A 638 8.03 -42.36 -25.28
C ALA A 638 8.71 -41.79 -26.53
N ASP A 639 9.00 -40.49 -26.51
CA ASP A 639 9.67 -39.80 -27.62
C ASP A 639 11.20 -39.79 -27.46
N TYR A 640 11.69 -39.80 -26.20
CA TYR A 640 13.11 -39.70 -25.87
C TYR A 640 13.52 -40.72 -24.79
N PRO A 641 14.02 -41.91 -25.18
CA PRO A 641 14.26 -43.02 -24.25
C PRO A 641 15.13 -42.69 -23.04
N HIS A 642 16.11 -41.79 -23.19
CA HIS A 642 17.03 -41.38 -22.13
C HIS A 642 16.35 -40.64 -20.96
N MET A 643 15.16 -40.04 -21.16
CA MET A 643 14.43 -39.32 -20.12
C MET A 643 13.94 -40.25 -19.00
N SER A 644 13.69 -41.53 -19.32
CA SER A 644 13.31 -42.55 -18.33
C SER A 644 14.37 -42.73 -17.24
N GLN A 645 15.65 -42.67 -17.59
CA GLN A 645 16.74 -42.83 -16.63
C GLN A 645 16.83 -41.61 -15.68
N TYR A 646 16.65 -40.39 -16.19
CA TYR A 646 16.61 -39.20 -15.34
C TYR A 646 15.40 -39.21 -14.38
N ALA A 647 14.24 -39.68 -14.85
CA ALA A 647 13.06 -39.86 -13.98
C ALA A 647 13.34 -40.87 -12.86
N LEU A 648 13.96 -42.02 -13.18
CA LEU A 648 14.37 -43.03 -12.20
C LEU A 648 15.37 -42.45 -11.18
N ASP A 649 16.37 -41.70 -11.65
CA ASP A 649 17.38 -41.08 -10.79
C ASP A 649 16.74 -40.05 -9.83
N MET A 650 15.74 -39.29 -10.29
CA MET A 650 14.97 -38.36 -9.45
C MET A 650 14.17 -39.10 -8.36
N TYR A 651 13.39 -40.12 -8.73
CA TYR A 651 12.64 -40.92 -7.75
C TYR A 651 13.56 -41.58 -6.71
N PHE A 652 14.72 -42.08 -7.16
CA PHE A 652 15.69 -42.72 -6.28
C PHE A 652 16.28 -41.72 -5.27
N ARG A 653 16.60 -40.49 -5.69
CA ARG A 653 17.06 -39.42 -4.79
C ARG A 653 16.00 -38.98 -3.79
N MET A 654 14.73 -38.95 -4.19
CA MET A 654 13.59 -38.67 -3.31
C MET A 654 13.25 -39.83 -2.35
N LYS A 655 13.84 -41.02 -2.56
CA LYS A 655 13.53 -42.28 -1.85
C LYS A 655 12.12 -42.82 -2.09
N GLU A 656 11.56 -42.51 -3.25
CA GLU A 656 10.25 -42.97 -3.70
C GLU A 656 10.44 -44.26 -4.51
N TYR A 657 10.79 -45.33 -3.80
CA TYR A 657 11.23 -46.59 -4.41
C TYR A 657 10.08 -47.37 -5.07
N ASP A 658 8.83 -47.16 -4.63
CA ASP A 658 7.64 -47.76 -5.23
C ASP A 658 7.45 -47.23 -6.67
N GLU A 659 7.61 -45.93 -6.87
CA GLU A 659 7.57 -45.28 -8.18
C GLU A 659 8.76 -45.71 -9.06
N CYS A 660 9.98 -45.83 -8.51
CA CYS A 660 11.12 -46.42 -9.25
C CYS A 660 10.78 -47.82 -9.78
N CYS A 661 10.20 -48.67 -8.94
CA CYS A 661 9.82 -50.03 -9.30
C CYS A 661 8.74 -50.03 -10.40
N ALA A 662 7.75 -49.16 -10.31
CA ALA A 662 6.70 -49.01 -11.31
C ALA A 662 7.25 -48.55 -12.68
N VAL A 663 8.18 -47.60 -12.70
CA VAL A 663 8.81 -47.13 -13.94
C VAL A 663 9.67 -48.23 -14.57
N LEU A 664 10.48 -48.95 -13.78
CA LEU A 664 11.28 -50.09 -14.27
C LEU A 664 10.40 -51.21 -14.82
N PHE A 665 9.29 -51.52 -14.15
CA PHE A 665 8.31 -52.50 -14.60
C PHE A 665 7.69 -52.11 -15.95
N LYS A 666 7.26 -50.84 -16.10
CA LYS A 666 6.65 -50.31 -17.33
C LYS A 666 7.62 -50.32 -18.52
N HIS A 667 8.92 -50.07 -18.29
CA HIS A 667 9.95 -50.09 -19.34
C HIS A 667 10.53 -51.50 -19.59
N GLY A 668 9.95 -52.56 -19.00
CA GLY A 668 10.36 -53.94 -19.23
C GLY A 668 11.65 -54.37 -18.54
N ARG A 669 12.21 -53.56 -17.62
CA ARG A 669 13.40 -53.91 -16.82
C ARG A 669 13.02 -54.71 -15.58
N LEU A 670 12.43 -55.88 -15.81
CA LEU A 670 11.82 -56.72 -14.78
C LEU A 670 12.82 -57.20 -13.71
N ILE A 671 14.05 -57.55 -14.10
CA ILE A 671 15.08 -58.05 -13.17
C ILE A 671 15.50 -56.96 -12.17
N ASP A 672 15.67 -55.72 -12.64
CA ASP A 672 16.10 -54.61 -11.78
C ASP A 672 14.97 -54.11 -10.88
N ALA A 673 13.73 -54.15 -11.38
CA ALA A 673 12.54 -53.91 -10.57
C ALA A 673 12.39 -54.95 -9.44
N LEU A 674 12.61 -56.24 -9.73
CA LEU A 674 12.57 -57.30 -8.70
C LEU A 674 13.69 -57.17 -7.66
N LYS A 675 14.90 -56.77 -8.08
CA LYS A 675 16.00 -56.47 -7.14
C LYS A 675 15.60 -55.33 -6.20
N MET A 676 15.02 -54.26 -6.73
CA MET A 676 14.54 -53.15 -5.89
C MET A 676 13.42 -53.56 -4.94
N LEU A 677 12.48 -54.38 -5.38
CA LEU A 677 11.40 -54.91 -4.53
C LEU A 677 11.96 -55.73 -3.36
N LYS A 678 13.03 -56.50 -3.59
CA LYS A 678 13.73 -57.25 -2.55
C LYS A 678 14.51 -56.37 -1.60
N ASP A 679 15.36 -55.49 -2.13
CA ASP A 679 16.34 -54.72 -1.36
C ASP A 679 15.66 -53.69 -0.46
N TYR A 680 14.50 -53.15 -0.87
CA TYR A 680 13.74 -52.14 -0.14
C TYR A 680 12.41 -52.66 0.46
N HIS A 681 12.15 -53.97 0.37
CA HIS A 681 10.95 -54.63 0.93
C HIS A 681 9.61 -53.98 0.52
N LEU A 682 9.47 -53.66 -0.76
CA LEU A 682 8.30 -52.95 -1.31
C LEU A 682 7.11 -53.90 -1.53
N SER A 683 5.88 -53.39 -1.38
CA SER A 683 4.64 -54.14 -1.62
C SER A 683 3.75 -53.58 -2.74
N SER A 684 4.24 -52.58 -3.49
CA SER A 684 3.45 -51.85 -4.48
C SER A 684 2.97 -52.70 -5.66
N ILE A 685 3.78 -53.65 -6.13
CA ILE A 685 3.45 -54.51 -7.28
C ILE A 685 3.44 -55.97 -6.85
N ALA A 686 2.34 -56.67 -7.09
CA ALA A 686 2.23 -58.09 -6.80
C ALA A 686 3.23 -58.89 -7.66
N PRO A 687 4.02 -59.81 -7.08
CA PRO A 687 4.99 -60.61 -7.83
C PRO A 687 4.39 -61.39 -9.01
N THR A 688 3.10 -61.72 -8.97
CA THR A 688 2.37 -62.35 -10.08
C THR A 688 2.30 -61.47 -11.33
N ALA A 689 2.24 -60.15 -11.18
CA ALA A 689 2.24 -59.22 -12.33
C ALA A 689 3.58 -59.24 -13.08
N PHE A 690 4.69 -59.52 -12.39
CA PHE A 690 6.00 -59.71 -13.04
C PHE A 690 6.07 -60.97 -13.89
N LEU A 691 5.36 -62.02 -13.51
CA LEU A 691 5.29 -63.26 -14.30
C LEU A 691 4.49 -63.07 -15.57
N ASP A 692 3.33 -62.41 -15.47
CA ASP A 692 2.50 -62.09 -16.63
C ASP A 692 3.24 -61.15 -17.61
N ALA A 693 3.98 -60.17 -17.06
CA ALA A 693 4.84 -59.28 -17.87
C ALA A 693 6.04 -60.03 -18.50
N ALA A 694 6.66 -60.96 -17.78
CA ALA A 694 7.77 -61.77 -18.30
C ALA A 694 7.32 -62.73 -19.41
N GLU A 695 6.10 -63.29 -19.30
CA GLU A 695 5.50 -64.13 -20.34
C GLU A 695 5.22 -63.32 -21.62
N ALA A 696 4.83 -62.06 -21.48
CA ALA A 696 4.63 -61.15 -22.62
C ALA A 696 5.93 -60.74 -23.35
N VAL A 697 7.07 -60.69 -22.64
CA VAL A 697 8.39 -60.35 -23.22
C VAL A 697 8.98 -61.53 -24.04
N GLN A 698 8.49 -62.75 -23.85
CA GLN A 698 8.94 -63.99 -24.53
C GLN A 698 10.46 -64.28 -24.42
N ASP A 699 11.13 -63.76 -23.40
CA ASP A 699 12.53 -64.09 -23.10
C ASP A 699 12.61 -65.21 -22.04
N PRO A 700 13.11 -66.42 -22.38
CA PRO A 700 13.20 -67.54 -21.46
C PRO A 700 14.06 -67.26 -20.21
N MET A 701 15.12 -66.46 -20.34
CA MET A 701 16.06 -66.17 -19.25
C MET A 701 15.47 -65.19 -18.24
N VAL A 702 14.72 -64.20 -18.72
CA VAL A 702 14.00 -63.25 -17.86
C VAL A 702 12.87 -63.96 -17.13
N TYR A 703 12.10 -64.80 -17.82
CA TYR A 703 11.03 -65.59 -17.21
C TYR A 703 11.55 -66.56 -16.13
N ALA A 704 12.67 -67.26 -16.39
CA ALA A 704 13.30 -68.13 -15.39
C ALA A 704 13.77 -67.38 -14.14
N SER A 705 14.34 -66.19 -14.33
CA SER A 705 14.83 -65.35 -13.22
C SER A 705 13.68 -64.82 -12.37
N VAL A 706 12.60 -64.33 -13.02
CA VAL A 706 11.38 -63.84 -12.35
C VAL A 706 10.65 -64.98 -11.63
N TYR A 707 10.55 -66.15 -12.26
CA TYR A 707 9.92 -67.35 -11.68
C TYR A 707 10.65 -67.86 -10.44
N ARG A 708 11.99 -67.90 -10.48
CA ARG A 708 12.81 -68.27 -9.32
C ARG A 708 12.58 -67.33 -8.15
N PHE A 709 12.54 -66.03 -8.43
CA PHE A 709 12.26 -65.01 -7.42
C PHE A 709 10.87 -65.18 -6.78
N CYS A 710 9.82 -65.37 -7.60
CA CYS A 710 8.45 -65.56 -7.11
C CYS A 710 8.31 -66.82 -6.24
N LYS A 711 9.02 -67.90 -6.59
CA LYS A 711 9.05 -69.14 -5.80
C LYS A 711 9.68 -68.95 -4.41
N GLU A 712 10.69 -68.10 -4.30
CA GLU A 712 11.39 -67.82 -3.03
C GLU A 712 10.66 -66.82 -2.14
N PHE A 713 9.98 -65.82 -2.72
CA PHE A 713 9.42 -64.67 -1.98
C PHE A 713 7.90 -64.71 -1.77
N VAL A 714 7.13 -65.53 -2.51
CA VAL A 714 5.66 -65.60 -2.37
C VAL A 714 5.25 -66.86 -1.60
N PRO A 715 4.70 -66.74 -0.38
CA PRO A 715 4.24 -67.89 0.39
C PRO A 715 3.10 -68.63 -0.34
N GLY A 716 3.29 -69.92 -0.64
CA GLY A 716 2.26 -70.76 -1.27
C GLY A 716 2.18 -70.68 -2.81
N PHE A 717 3.17 -70.09 -3.48
CA PHE A 717 3.22 -69.98 -4.93
C PHE A 717 3.21 -71.36 -5.63
N ARG A 718 2.16 -71.65 -6.41
CA ARG A 718 2.05 -72.84 -7.27
C ARG A 718 2.19 -72.44 -8.74
N ALA A 719 3.09 -73.13 -9.44
CA ALA A 719 3.42 -72.88 -10.84
C ALA A 719 2.19 -72.90 -11.76
N LYS A 720 2.02 -71.90 -12.63
CA LYS A 720 1.23 -72.05 -13.85
C LYS A 720 2.12 -72.73 -14.91
N PRO A 721 1.67 -73.84 -15.54
CA PRO A 721 2.48 -74.58 -16.49
C PRO A 721 2.30 -73.99 -17.91
N THR A 722 3.02 -72.94 -18.29
CA THR A 722 2.86 -72.38 -19.66
C THR A 722 4.12 -72.02 -20.45
N MET A 723 5.34 -72.19 -19.93
CA MET A 723 6.53 -72.18 -20.82
C MET A 723 7.45 -73.37 -20.57
N ASN A 724 7.63 -74.18 -21.61
CA ASN A 724 8.64 -75.25 -21.66
C ASN A 724 10.03 -74.62 -21.52
N MET A 725 10.55 -74.54 -20.29
CA MET A 725 11.96 -74.29 -20.02
C MET A 725 12.76 -75.57 -20.32
N ASN A 726 13.07 -75.82 -21.58
CA ASN A 726 14.17 -76.69 -21.96
C ASN A 726 15.28 -75.82 -22.54
N MET A 727 16.36 -75.73 -21.75
CA MET A 727 17.73 -75.27 -22.01
C MET A 727 18.02 -74.41 -23.24
#